data_AF-A0A926DPJ0-F1
#
_entry.id   AF-A0A926DPJ0-F1
#
_cell.length_a   1.000
_cell.length_b   1.000
_cell.length_c   1.000
_cell.angle_alpha   90.00
_cell.angle_beta   90.00
_cell.angle_gamma   90.00
#
_symmetry.space_group_name_H-M   'P 1'
#
loop_
_entity.id
_entity.type
_entity.pdbx_description
1 polymer ?
#
loop_
_entity_poly.entity_id
_entity_poly.type
_entity_poly.pdbx_seq_one_letter_code
_entity_poly.pdbx_strand_id
1 'polypeptide(L)'
;MQTQDRMEISAVTESTDRNCMFIILGENLHQIRKVWLWTPDDVEIEDLEMENAPLPEAPPEDAVEGMLMGKPDCHFAAACGIGKIPDGYKVLPTVLWLESETGFSTPWLMNRPILNTLSDYEVMPGQLLTLYGRNLCAGDEYIREKYLVLFQNRDTEQRYPAEVLGTAEQVLGDEKPYCLHIKVPDPLPAGQYSLSVNLLNCGQFGYSDPVSLEVVEKRSFLSAMSRMDFHAYCQPKWDFNFVETIDLRGKLVADGVHSDWAVLQEAIDNASPNPTIVLLPSGKLGIERTLHVQENVVLQGTGNTEFVVPFGKILEDRFDPEAPHIFDSPRWFGGFVGDYRSHFRGNNAMVWLDNCAGLSGITICPGAGADTAIVVMTQSEDEMVRESFLRDCKILNMHGSAFPAGSGCGFDWGGIHFLCGTEGFTMVNCKIQALEPIFAHAARHPHHNMRIENCDFSVSPIQGSNCVFIRALYNSIIKDTHFSDSGRAFSNQMGMSNNVLIGNVITGIAGLHNASEILMSETGATLFQGQAVCQEGNCLRLDAELPVGNDGLLSVGTDFYAYILYGKGMGQYRKITGNSAAAVYLESPFRVEPDATSRIGIKLMSNRNLWLRNQIRCSRGALQFVYGAGFDNMVVGNEFYDAPGITAFGLSHTDGGDVSPAAFNFLYDNRLTNTAEIAMYGSLRRGEGATESGQGADGSYLYQGTSNLFGNIIRRNQIFTVAMPSGANQYYNVWLKRQGCPELCCPPQAPPETGAINLMDGCWNVVECNYIYNAPCGIAIRGGGGGLCRRNKMNRVAIPFVTDCEESIYLPEYEPTEESE
;
A
#
# COMPACT_ATOMS: atom_id res chain seq x y z
N MET A 1 29.69 5.69 35.25
CA MET A 1 30.34 4.59 34.53
C MET A 1 29.90 4.73 33.09
N GLN A 2 30.82 5.00 32.17
CA GLN A 2 30.51 5.00 30.74
C GLN A 2 30.04 3.60 30.38
N THR A 3 28.79 3.46 29.96
CA THR A 3 28.30 2.27 29.26
C THR A 3 29.28 2.02 28.12
N GLN A 4 30.03 0.92 28.16
CA GLN A 4 30.70 0.43 26.96
C GLN A 4 29.64 0.34 25.86
N ASP A 5 29.96 0.89 24.69
CA ASP A 5 29.11 0.96 23.51
C ASP A 5 28.69 -0.46 23.08
N ARG A 6 27.59 -0.95 23.66
CA ARG A 6 27.02 -2.27 23.38
C ARG A 6 26.53 -2.29 21.94
N MET A 7 26.63 -3.44 21.28
CA MET A 7 25.99 -3.65 19.99
C MET A 7 24.46 -3.65 20.15
N GLU A 8 23.79 -2.83 19.36
CA GLU A 8 22.33 -2.73 19.32
C GLU A 8 21.83 -3.01 17.91
N ILE A 9 20.70 -3.69 17.78
CA ILE A 9 20.06 -3.98 16.49
C ILE A 9 18.83 -3.10 16.37
N SER A 10 18.81 -2.24 15.34
CA SER A 10 17.68 -1.35 15.04
C SER A 10 16.72 -1.97 14.03
N ALA A 11 17.23 -2.69 13.02
CA ALA A 11 16.42 -3.36 12.00
C ALA A 11 17.16 -4.54 11.36
N VAL A 12 16.42 -5.54 10.91
CA VAL A 12 16.95 -6.67 10.13
C VAL A 12 15.98 -6.98 8.98
N THR A 13 16.50 -7.16 7.76
CA THR A 13 15.69 -7.62 6.62
C THR A 13 15.46 -9.14 6.66
N GLU A 14 14.55 -9.65 5.84
CA GLU A 14 14.22 -11.08 5.86
C GLU A 14 15.24 -11.97 5.14
N SER A 15 15.40 -13.18 5.67
CA SER A 15 16.20 -14.26 5.08
C SER A 15 15.27 -15.35 4.55
N THR A 16 15.23 -15.57 3.23
CA THR A 16 14.24 -16.49 2.62
C THR A 16 14.74 -17.92 2.42
N ASP A 17 16.01 -18.23 2.70
CA ASP A 17 16.57 -19.59 2.72
C ASP A 17 17.98 -19.59 3.35
N ARG A 18 18.61 -20.78 3.50
CA ARG A 18 19.96 -20.92 4.12
C ARG A 18 21.07 -20.12 3.44
N ASN A 19 20.87 -19.67 2.22
CA ASN A 19 21.90 -18.99 1.45
C ASN A 19 21.55 -17.56 1.05
N CYS A 20 20.31 -17.13 1.30
CA CYS A 20 19.88 -15.77 1.06
C CYS A 20 20.58 -14.78 2.00
N MET A 21 20.94 -13.62 1.45
CA MET A 21 21.49 -12.53 2.24
C MET A 21 20.40 -11.77 2.98
N PHE A 22 20.73 -11.28 4.16
CA PHE A 22 19.93 -10.31 4.91
C PHE A 22 20.85 -9.21 5.46
N ILE A 23 20.24 -8.07 5.74
CA ILE A 23 20.89 -6.85 6.18
C ILE A 23 20.57 -6.63 7.65
N ILE A 24 21.55 -6.17 8.41
CA ILE A 24 21.45 -5.80 9.82
C ILE A 24 21.83 -4.33 9.92
N LEU A 25 20.93 -3.52 10.45
CA LEU A 25 21.20 -2.14 10.85
C LEU A 25 21.23 -2.03 12.36
N GLY A 26 22.06 -1.13 12.88
CA GLY A 26 22.22 -0.98 14.32
C GLY A 26 23.33 -0.03 14.74
N GLU A 27 23.84 -0.27 15.94
CA GLU A 27 24.93 0.50 16.53
C GLU A 27 26.11 -0.40 16.84
N ASN A 28 27.31 0.12 16.62
CA ASN A 28 28.58 -0.54 16.95
C ASN A 28 28.80 -1.87 16.22
N LEU A 29 28.24 -2.03 15.01
CA LEU A 29 28.28 -3.31 14.28
C LEU A 29 29.70 -3.71 13.82
N HIS A 30 30.65 -2.77 13.79
CA HIS A 30 32.05 -3.02 13.46
C HIS A 30 32.75 -3.94 14.48
N GLN A 31 32.12 -4.13 15.65
CA GLN A 31 32.59 -5.04 16.70
C GLN A 31 32.15 -6.50 16.50
N ILE A 32 31.29 -6.79 15.50
CA ILE A 32 30.78 -8.13 15.26
C ILE A 32 31.94 -9.07 14.91
N ARG A 33 32.02 -10.17 15.66
CA ARG A 33 32.89 -11.32 15.37
C ARG A 33 32.12 -12.46 14.73
N LYS A 34 30.89 -12.70 15.21
CA LYS A 34 30.03 -13.78 14.75
C LYS A 34 28.56 -13.38 14.74
N VAL A 35 27.81 -14.00 13.85
CA VAL A 35 26.34 -13.94 13.82
C VAL A 35 25.83 -15.31 14.18
N TRP A 36 24.97 -15.38 15.19
CA TRP A 36 24.33 -16.62 15.63
C TRP A 36 22.88 -16.64 15.24
N LEU A 37 22.44 -17.75 14.67
CA LEU A 37 21.09 -17.95 14.15
C LEU A 37 20.48 -19.18 14.82
N TRP A 38 19.27 -19.05 15.34
CA TRP A 38 18.55 -20.12 15.99
C TRP A 38 17.10 -20.14 15.54
N THR A 39 16.65 -21.32 15.17
CA THR A 39 15.23 -21.60 14.94
C THR A 39 14.84 -22.55 16.05
N PRO A 40 14.04 -22.11 17.04
CA PRO A 40 13.57 -23.00 18.10
C PRO A 40 12.80 -24.17 17.52
N ASP A 41 12.86 -25.29 18.22
CA ASP A 41 12.09 -26.48 17.91
C ASP A 41 10.59 -26.17 17.85
N ASP A 42 9.88 -26.97 17.05
CA ASP A 42 8.43 -26.92 16.97
C ASP A 42 7.81 -27.21 18.34
N VAL A 43 6.77 -26.46 18.68
CA VAL A 43 6.00 -26.69 19.90
C VAL A 43 4.62 -27.21 19.50
N GLU A 44 4.15 -28.26 20.18
CA GLU A 44 2.78 -28.73 20.00
C GLU A 44 1.79 -27.66 20.51
N ILE A 45 0.61 -27.57 19.90
CA ILE A 45 -0.36 -26.52 20.22
C ILE A 45 -0.76 -26.56 21.70
N GLU A 46 -0.83 -27.77 22.27
CA GLU A 46 -1.16 -27.99 23.68
C GLU A 46 -0.11 -27.44 24.66
N ASP A 47 1.14 -27.31 24.21
CA ASP A 47 2.28 -26.89 25.03
C ASP A 47 2.66 -25.41 24.81
N LEU A 48 1.99 -24.72 23.88
CA LEU A 48 2.25 -23.31 23.62
C LEU A 48 1.66 -22.42 24.69
N GLU A 49 2.54 -21.70 25.38
CA GLU A 49 2.14 -20.47 26.05
C GLU A 49 1.63 -19.49 24.99
N MET A 50 0.43 -18.95 25.20
CA MET A 50 -0.22 -18.09 24.21
C MET A 50 0.16 -16.60 24.38
N GLU A 51 1.39 -16.35 24.81
CA GLU A 51 2.06 -15.03 24.89
C GLU A 51 3.52 -15.15 24.41
N ASN A 52 4.06 -14.05 23.88
CA ASN A 52 5.46 -14.01 23.48
C ASN A 52 6.38 -14.03 24.71
N ALA A 53 7.03 -15.17 24.94
CA ALA A 53 8.07 -15.25 25.96
C ALA A 53 9.28 -14.37 25.60
N PRO A 54 10.09 -13.94 26.59
CA PRO A 54 11.31 -13.21 26.31
C PRO A 54 12.30 -14.09 25.54
N LEU A 55 12.87 -13.56 24.47
CA LEU A 55 13.93 -14.23 23.71
C LEU A 55 15.16 -14.48 24.61
N PRO A 56 15.87 -15.61 24.46
CA PRO A 56 17.07 -15.90 25.24
C PRO A 56 18.14 -14.80 25.08
N GLU A 57 18.77 -14.37 26.18
CA GLU A 57 19.79 -13.32 26.15
C GLU A 57 21.07 -13.74 25.39
N ALA A 58 21.32 -15.05 25.27
CA ALA A 58 22.46 -15.62 24.56
C ALA A 58 22.01 -16.80 23.66
N PRO A 59 22.76 -17.11 22.59
CA PRO A 59 22.47 -18.23 21.72
C PRO A 59 22.46 -19.57 22.47
N PRO A 60 21.42 -20.42 22.30
CA PRO A 60 21.41 -21.79 22.79
C PRO A 60 22.50 -22.68 22.15
N GLU A 61 22.78 -23.85 22.74
CA GLU A 61 23.84 -24.78 22.26
C GLU A 61 23.62 -25.27 20.82
N ASP A 62 22.38 -25.32 20.37
CA ASP A 62 21.99 -25.82 19.06
C ASP A 62 21.90 -24.72 17.98
N ALA A 63 22.14 -23.46 18.35
CA ALA A 63 22.27 -22.33 17.42
C ALA A 63 23.43 -22.54 16.44
N VAL A 64 23.28 -22.02 15.23
CA VAL A 64 24.27 -22.14 14.15
C VAL A 64 24.91 -20.80 13.84
N GLU A 65 26.19 -20.83 13.48
CA GLU A 65 26.90 -19.63 13.03
C GLU A 65 26.46 -19.28 11.60
N GLY A 66 25.93 -18.07 11.44
CA GLY A 66 25.66 -17.46 10.13
C GLY A 66 26.95 -16.96 9.47
N MET A 67 26.94 -16.84 8.15
CA MET A 67 28.10 -16.35 7.41
C MET A 67 28.01 -14.83 7.25
N LEU A 68 28.97 -14.12 7.83
CA LEU A 68 29.15 -12.68 7.60
C LEU A 68 29.58 -12.40 6.15
N MET A 69 28.96 -11.40 5.56
CA MET A 69 29.19 -10.96 4.20
C MET A 69 30.03 -9.67 4.24
N GLY A 70 31.34 -9.82 4.07
CA GLY A 70 32.29 -8.71 4.14
C GLY A 70 32.51 -8.17 5.55
N LYS A 71 33.11 -6.98 5.63
CA LYS A 71 33.46 -6.33 6.90
C LYS A 71 32.32 -5.41 7.36
N PRO A 72 31.73 -5.61 8.55
CA PRO A 72 30.76 -4.69 9.12
C PRO A 72 31.35 -3.28 9.34
N ASP A 73 30.50 -2.26 9.23
CA ASP A 73 30.80 -0.89 9.65
C ASP A 73 30.09 -0.57 10.98
N CYS A 74 30.07 0.68 11.44
CA CYS A 74 29.43 1.01 12.72
C CYS A 74 27.89 0.88 12.73
N HIS A 75 27.22 0.95 11.59
CA HIS A 75 25.76 0.95 11.46
C HIS A 75 25.17 -0.16 10.58
N PHE A 76 26.00 -0.87 9.83
CA PHE A 76 25.61 -1.88 8.86
C PHE A 76 26.45 -3.14 8.98
N ALA A 77 25.75 -4.27 8.90
CA ALA A 77 26.34 -5.56 8.64
C ALA A 77 25.46 -6.34 7.66
N ALA A 78 26.09 -7.28 6.97
CA ALA A 78 25.41 -8.20 6.07
C ALA A 78 25.76 -9.62 6.48
N ALA A 79 24.79 -10.51 6.42
CA ALA A 79 24.99 -11.92 6.72
C ALA A 79 24.12 -12.79 5.80
N CYS A 80 24.45 -14.07 5.70
CA CYS A 80 23.60 -15.07 5.09
C CYS A 80 23.47 -16.29 6.00
N GLY A 81 22.32 -16.95 5.91
CA GLY A 81 21.98 -18.07 6.77
C GLY A 81 20.59 -17.94 7.36
N ILE A 82 20.21 -19.02 8.02
CA ILE A 82 19.03 -19.14 8.87
C ILE A 82 19.36 -20.24 9.89
N GLY A 83 18.55 -20.39 10.94
CA GLY A 83 18.72 -21.47 11.91
C GLY A 83 18.61 -22.87 11.29
N LYS A 84 18.61 -23.91 12.13
CA LYS A 84 18.39 -25.28 11.67
C LYS A 84 17.00 -25.39 11.04
N ILE A 85 16.95 -25.46 9.71
CA ILE A 85 15.70 -25.67 8.98
C ILE A 85 15.41 -27.19 8.89
N PRO A 86 14.22 -27.66 9.28
CA PRO A 86 13.69 -28.97 8.87
C PRO A 86 13.51 -29.06 7.35
N ASP A 87 13.54 -30.27 6.78
CA ASP A 87 13.41 -30.45 5.34
C ASP A 87 12.05 -29.93 4.81
N GLY A 88 12.08 -29.16 3.71
CA GLY A 88 10.90 -28.68 2.97
C GLY A 88 10.34 -27.31 3.41
N TYR A 89 10.90 -26.70 4.46
CA TYR A 89 10.60 -25.31 4.82
C TYR A 89 11.46 -24.33 4.03
N LYS A 90 10.87 -23.22 3.61
CA LYS A 90 11.58 -22.14 2.90
C LYS A 90 11.93 -20.99 3.83
N VAL A 91 10.98 -20.55 4.65
CA VAL A 91 11.16 -19.38 5.53
C VAL A 91 10.68 -19.73 6.93
N LEU A 92 11.51 -19.48 7.95
CA LEU A 92 11.19 -19.74 9.35
C LEU A 92 11.53 -18.52 10.23
N PRO A 93 10.69 -18.20 11.23
CA PRO A 93 11.07 -17.25 12.27
C PRO A 93 12.40 -17.70 12.89
N THR A 94 13.35 -16.79 12.97
CA THR A 94 14.73 -17.10 13.36
C THR A 94 15.23 -16.02 14.30
N VAL A 95 15.73 -16.44 15.47
CA VAL A 95 16.37 -15.57 16.44
C VAL A 95 17.82 -15.34 16.03
N LEU A 96 18.25 -14.09 16.08
CA LEU A 96 19.57 -13.62 15.72
C LEU A 96 20.25 -12.94 16.92
N TRP A 97 21.52 -13.28 17.14
CA TRP A 97 22.42 -12.56 18.03
C TRP A 97 23.70 -12.16 17.29
N LEU A 98 24.25 -11.02 17.69
CA LEU A 98 25.58 -10.58 17.31
C LEU A 98 26.52 -10.82 18.48
N GLU A 99 27.66 -11.47 18.23
CA GLU A 99 28.71 -11.69 19.22
C GLU A 99 29.88 -10.72 19.01
N SER A 100 30.34 -10.07 20.09
CA SER A 100 31.58 -9.29 20.13
C SER A 100 32.49 -9.76 21.28
N GLU A 101 33.59 -9.05 21.53
CA GLU A 101 34.44 -9.27 22.70
C GLU A 101 33.73 -9.08 24.03
N THR A 102 32.71 -8.22 24.07
CA THR A 102 32.05 -7.78 25.31
C THR A 102 30.76 -8.53 25.60
N GLY A 103 30.28 -9.35 24.66
CA GLY A 103 29.11 -10.22 24.83
C GLY A 103 28.19 -10.22 23.62
N PHE A 104 26.91 -10.50 23.87
CA PHE A 104 25.88 -10.58 22.84
C PHE A 104 25.00 -9.32 22.77
N SER A 105 24.57 -8.99 21.56
CA SER A 105 23.49 -8.02 21.34
C SER A 105 22.18 -8.51 21.96
N THR A 106 21.23 -7.59 22.17
CA THR A 106 19.83 -7.99 22.42
C THR A 106 19.30 -8.80 21.22
N PRO A 107 18.67 -9.97 21.43
CA PRO A 107 18.23 -10.86 20.35
C PRO A 107 17.21 -10.21 19.41
N TRP A 108 17.27 -10.53 18.13
CA TRP A 108 16.30 -10.09 17.13
C TRP A 108 15.57 -11.30 16.52
N LEU A 109 14.24 -11.27 16.45
CA LEU A 109 13.46 -12.30 15.76
C LEU A 109 13.16 -11.84 14.31
N MET A 110 13.94 -12.35 13.36
CA MET A 110 13.69 -12.13 11.92
C MET A 110 12.68 -13.13 11.38
N ASN A 111 12.09 -12.83 10.22
CA ASN A 111 11.08 -13.67 9.54
C ASN A 111 9.82 -13.97 10.38
N ARG A 112 9.57 -13.22 11.45
CA ARG A 112 8.32 -13.30 12.22
C ARG A 112 7.12 -13.06 11.28
N PRO A 113 5.99 -13.76 11.44
CA PRO A 113 4.77 -13.43 10.72
C PRO A 113 4.36 -11.98 11.01
N ILE A 114 3.98 -11.26 9.96
CA ILE A 114 3.47 -9.90 10.06
C ILE A 114 2.10 -9.89 9.41
N LEU A 115 1.08 -9.56 10.22
CA LEU A 115 -0.29 -9.37 9.75
C LEU A 115 -0.48 -7.89 9.43
N ASN A 116 -0.74 -7.56 8.16
CA ASN A 116 -0.89 -6.18 7.71
C ASN A 116 -2.36 -5.74 7.75
N THR A 117 -3.24 -6.53 7.13
CA THR A 117 -4.67 -6.23 7.02
C THR A 117 -5.51 -7.50 6.89
N LEU A 118 -6.82 -7.34 6.91
CA LEU A 118 -7.83 -8.39 6.89
C LEU A 118 -8.79 -8.16 5.73
N SER A 119 -9.45 -9.20 5.23
CA SER A 119 -10.58 -9.02 4.31
C SER A 119 -11.74 -8.29 4.95
N ASP A 120 -11.87 -8.37 6.29
CA ASP A 120 -12.95 -7.81 7.07
C ASP A 120 -12.50 -7.53 8.51
N TYR A 121 -12.95 -6.41 9.08
CA TYR A 121 -12.69 -6.00 10.47
C TYR A 121 -13.90 -6.19 11.40
N GLU A 122 -15.08 -6.43 10.83
CA GLU A 122 -16.25 -6.97 11.52
C GLU A 122 -16.47 -8.38 10.98
N VAL A 123 -16.61 -9.40 11.84
CA VAL A 123 -16.74 -10.81 11.43
C VAL A 123 -17.82 -11.54 12.23
N MET A 124 -18.34 -12.64 11.67
CA MET A 124 -19.28 -13.55 12.37
C MET A 124 -18.63 -14.92 12.62
N PRO A 125 -19.10 -15.66 13.65
CA PRO A 125 -18.73 -17.06 13.84
C PRO A 125 -18.94 -17.90 12.57
N GLY A 126 -17.96 -18.72 12.21
CA GLY A 126 -18.00 -19.60 11.04
C GLY A 126 -17.76 -18.92 9.68
N GLN A 127 -17.52 -17.61 9.65
CA GLN A 127 -17.24 -16.86 8.42
C GLN A 127 -15.86 -17.21 7.84
N LEU A 128 -15.72 -17.16 6.52
CA LEU A 128 -14.42 -17.10 5.86
C LEU A 128 -13.78 -15.72 6.09
N LEU A 129 -12.57 -15.71 6.64
CA LEU A 129 -11.75 -14.51 6.79
C LEU A 129 -10.42 -14.72 6.06
N THR A 130 -9.98 -13.72 5.31
CA THR A 130 -8.65 -13.74 4.68
C THR A 130 -7.72 -12.80 5.43
N LEU A 131 -6.54 -13.30 5.76
CA LEU A 131 -5.47 -12.57 6.41
C LEU A 131 -4.42 -12.21 5.35
N TYR A 132 -4.00 -10.96 5.31
CA TYR A 132 -2.99 -10.48 4.39
C TYR A 132 -1.77 -9.95 5.14
N GLY A 133 -0.59 -10.35 4.69
CA GLY A 133 0.63 -10.07 5.45
C GLY A 133 1.89 -10.55 4.78
N ARG A 134 2.91 -10.81 5.61
CA ARG A 134 4.22 -11.33 5.22
C ARG A 134 4.60 -12.48 6.15
N ASN A 135 5.25 -13.50 5.60
CA ASN A 135 5.66 -14.71 6.33
C ASN A 135 4.47 -15.38 7.03
N LEU A 136 3.32 -15.46 6.37
CA LEU A 136 2.12 -16.14 6.90
C LEU A 136 2.15 -17.66 6.69
N CYS A 137 3.15 -18.17 5.97
CA CYS A 137 3.36 -19.56 5.58
C CYS A 137 4.87 -19.86 5.62
N ALA A 138 5.23 -21.07 6.04
CA ALA A 138 6.60 -21.47 6.33
C ALA A 138 7.15 -22.51 5.33
N GLY A 139 6.27 -23.21 4.60
CA GLY A 139 6.64 -24.33 3.72
C GLY A 139 6.17 -24.20 2.27
N ASP A 140 6.63 -25.15 1.44
CA ASP A 140 6.06 -25.38 0.11
C ASP A 140 4.70 -26.10 0.19
N GLU A 141 3.96 -26.12 -0.93
CA GLU A 141 2.56 -26.56 -1.08
C GLU A 141 2.15 -27.90 -0.43
N TYR A 142 3.09 -28.71 0.04
CA TYR A 142 2.93 -30.10 0.48
C TYR A 142 3.20 -30.35 1.97
N ILE A 143 3.66 -29.36 2.73
CA ILE A 143 3.79 -29.53 4.19
C ILE A 143 2.42 -29.27 4.80
N ARG A 144 1.95 -30.18 5.68
CA ARG A 144 0.82 -29.88 6.58
C ARG A 144 1.30 -28.82 7.54
N GLU A 145 1.14 -27.57 7.14
CA GLU A 145 1.56 -26.44 7.95
C GLU A 145 0.71 -26.42 9.21
N LYS A 146 1.36 -26.60 10.36
CA LYS A 146 0.74 -26.39 11.64
C LYS A 146 0.70 -24.87 11.82
N TYR A 147 -0.49 -24.31 11.82
CA TYR A 147 -0.71 -22.89 12.15
C TYR A 147 -1.52 -22.77 13.42
N LEU A 148 -1.28 -21.70 14.16
CA LEU A 148 -2.20 -21.22 15.17
C LEU A 148 -2.58 -19.79 14.84
N VAL A 149 -3.86 -19.61 14.49
CA VAL A 149 -4.48 -18.29 14.38
C VAL A 149 -5.39 -18.11 15.58
N LEU A 150 -5.16 -17.06 16.36
CA LEU A 150 -5.74 -16.90 17.68
C LEU A 150 -6.60 -15.65 17.79
N PHE A 151 -7.87 -15.83 18.13
CA PHE A 151 -8.76 -14.75 18.54
C PHE A 151 -8.69 -14.63 20.06
N GLN A 152 -8.20 -13.51 20.58
CA GLN A 152 -8.22 -13.22 22.01
C GLN A 152 -9.23 -12.09 22.29
N ASN A 153 -10.24 -12.39 23.09
CA ASN A 153 -11.22 -11.41 23.54
C ASN A 153 -10.53 -10.37 24.42
N ARG A 154 -10.70 -9.08 24.11
CA ARG A 154 -9.96 -7.99 24.78
C ARG A 154 -10.43 -7.71 26.20
N ASP A 155 -11.66 -8.10 26.54
CA ASP A 155 -12.26 -7.83 27.86
C ASP A 155 -12.08 -9.01 28.83
N THR A 156 -12.27 -10.23 28.32
CA THR A 156 -12.22 -11.47 29.12
C THR A 156 -10.88 -12.19 29.03
N GLU A 157 -10.02 -11.77 28.10
CA GLU A 157 -8.77 -12.44 27.71
C GLU A 157 -8.96 -13.89 27.25
N GLN A 158 -10.21 -14.34 27.06
CA GLN A 158 -10.51 -15.68 26.57
C GLN A 158 -10.06 -15.83 25.11
N ARG A 159 -9.43 -16.96 24.82
CA ARG A 159 -8.75 -17.21 23.54
C ARG A 159 -9.45 -18.33 22.76
N TYR A 160 -9.53 -18.19 21.45
CA TYR A 160 -10.24 -19.10 20.55
C TYR A 160 -9.37 -19.36 19.29
N PRO A 161 -8.89 -20.60 19.09
CA PRO A 161 -8.11 -20.93 17.89
C PRO A 161 -9.03 -21.06 16.67
N ALA A 162 -8.60 -20.51 15.55
CA ALA A 162 -9.30 -20.60 14.26
C ALA A 162 -8.80 -21.78 13.43
N GLU A 163 -9.69 -22.30 12.58
CA GLU A 163 -9.34 -23.33 11.59
C GLU A 163 -8.70 -22.64 10.37
N VAL A 164 -7.46 -23.02 10.05
CA VAL A 164 -6.82 -22.60 8.81
C VAL A 164 -7.23 -23.55 7.68
N LEU A 165 -7.80 -23.01 6.61
CA LEU A 165 -8.31 -23.79 5.49
C LEU A 165 -7.16 -24.33 4.63
N GLY A 166 -7.26 -25.59 4.19
CA GLY A 166 -6.16 -26.35 3.59
C GLY A 166 -5.79 -25.97 2.14
N THR A 167 -4.62 -26.46 1.69
CA THR A 167 -3.94 -26.07 0.43
C THR A 167 -4.66 -26.37 -0.89
N ALA A 168 -5.70 -27.20 -0.91
CA ALA A 168 -6.53 -27.42 -2.11
C ALA A 168 -7.59 -26.31 -2.31
N GLU A 169 -7.88 -25.55 -1.25
CA GLU A 169 -8.83 -24.43 -1.21
C GLU A 169 -8.09 -23.08 -1.14
N GLN A 170 -6.77 -23.10 -0.94
CA GLN A 170 -5.91 -21.92 -0.99
C GLN A 170 -5.45 -21.65 -2.42
N VAL A 171 -5.40 -20.36 -2.75
CA VAL A 171 -4.93 -19.81 -4.03
C VAL A 171 -3.45 -20.20 -4.28
N LEU A 172 -3.04 -20.15 -5.55
CA LEU A 172 -1.73 -20.51 -6.13
C LEU A 172 -0.54 -20.51 -5.16
N GLY A 173 0.37 -21.49 -5.27
CA GLY A 173 1.52 -21.67 -4.36
C GLY A 173 2.36 -20.42 -4.04
N ASP A 174 2.41 -19.45 -4.94
CA ASP A 174 3.15 -18.19 -4.76
C ASP A 174 2.44 -17.16 -3.84
N GLU A 175 1.19 -17.39 -3.45
CA GLU A 175 0.39 -16.48 -2.59
C GLU A 175 0.46 -16.82 -1.11
N LYS A 176 0.78 -18.07 -0.78
CA LYS A 176 0.71 -18.59 0.60
C LYS A 176 1.53 -17.78 1.62
N PRO A 177 2.73 -17.26 1.30
CA PRO A 177 3.47 -16.42 2.24
C PRO A 177 2.78 -15.10 2.59
N TYR A 178 1.80 -14.68 1.80
CA TYR A 178 1.18 -13.35 1.85
C TYR A 178 -0.32 -13.37 2.14
N CYS A 179 -0.95 -14.54 2.03
CA CYS A 179 -2.39 -14.72 2.15
C CYS A 179 -2.69 -16.00 2.93
N LEU A 180 -3.50 -15.89 3.99
CA LEU A 180 -3.99 -17.04 4.76
C LEU A 180 -5.51 -17.00 4.85
N HIS A 181 -6.17 -18.09 4.47
CA HIS A 181 -7.62 -18.23 4.63
C HIS A 181 -7.95 -19.01 5.89
N ILE A 182 -8.84 -18.46 6.71
CA ILE A 182 -9.28 -19.09 7.95
C ILE A 182 -10.81 -19.13 8.02
N LYS A 183 -11.32 -20.07 8.79
CA LYS A 183 -12.70 -20.04 9.27
C LYS A 183 -12.73 -19.47 10.68
N VAL A 184 -13.49 -18.39 10.86
CA VAL A 184 -13.71 -17.78 12.18
C VAL A 184 -14.30 -18.84 13.12
N PRO A 185 -13.80 -18.98 14.37
CA PRO A 185 -14.30 -19.98 15.31
C PRO A 185 -15.83 -19.93 15.47
N ASP A 186 -16.47 -21.11 15.60
CA ASP A 186 -17.90 -21.25 15.89
C ASP A 186 -18.10 -22.37 16.92
N PRO A 187 -18.56 -22.06 18.14
CA PRO A 187 -19.06 -20.76 18.61
C PRO A 187 -17.93 -19.76 18.94
N LEU A 188 -18.19 -18.47 18.70
CA LEU A 188 -17.37 -17.35 19.15
C LEU A 188 -18.28 -16.22 19.66
N PRO A 189 -18.23 -15.83 20.95
CA PRO A 189 -19.07 -14.77 21.49
C PRO A 189 -18.78 -13.42 20.84
N ALA A 190 -19.81 -12.57 20.71
CA ALA A 190 -19.62 -11.22 20.24
C ALA A 190 -18.74 -10.38 21.20
N GLY A 191 -18.01 -9.43 20.64
CA GLY A 191 -17.10 -8.55 21.38
C GLY A 191 -15.90 -8.11 20.56
N GLN A 192 -14.97 -7.41 21.22
CA GLN A 192 -13.74 -6.92 20.61
C GLN A 192 -12.61 -7.94 20.79
N TYR A 193 -11.91 -8.25 19.71
CA TYR A 193 -10.85 -9.27 19.68
C TYR A 193 -9.55 -8.71 19.12
N SER A 194 -8.43 -9.25 19.62
CA SER A 194 -7.13 -9.19 18.97
C SER A 194 -6.86 -10.51 18.26
N LEU A 195 -6.47 -10.43 16.99
CA LEU A 195 -6.13 -11.55 16.14
C LEU A 195 -4.61 -11.63 15.92
N SER A 196 -4.01 -12.78 16.18
CA SER A 196 -2.58 -13.02 15.93
C SER A 196 -2.34 -14.34 15.19
N VAL A 197 -1.22 -14.42 14.49
CA VAL A 197 -0.77 -15.62 13.76
C VAL A 197 0.54 -16.11 14.36
N ASN A 198 0.63 -17.42 14.61
CA ASN A 198 1.85 -18.12 14.97
C ASN A 198 2.04 -19.31 14.02
N LEU A 199 3.24 -19.43 13.45
CA LEU A 199 3.59 -20.50 12.51
C LEU A 199 3.95 -21.82 13.20
N LEU A 200 3.86 -21.87 14.53
CA LEU A 200 4.23 -22.97 15.45
C LEU A 200 5.71 -23.34 15.46
N ASN A 201 6.41 -23.03 14.38
CA ASN A 201 7.85 -23.02 14.26
C ASN A 201 8.38 -21.77 14.99
N CYS A 202 9.42 -21.91 15.83
CA CYS A 202 9.86 -20.89 16.80
C CYS A 202 9.00 -20.79 18.07
N GLY A 203 8.07 -21.73 18.29
CA GLY A 203 7.32 -21.88 19.52
C GLY A 203 6.60 -20.61 19.99
N GLN A 204 6.68 -20.35 21.30
CA GLN A 204 6.03 -19.20 21.95
C GLN A 204 6.56 -17.83 21.49
N PHE A 205 7.70 -17.76 20.79
CA PHE A 205 8.27 -16.48 20.35
C PHE A 205 7.67 -15.97 19.02
N GLY A 206 6.97 -16.84 18.30
CA GLY A 206 6.62 -16.65 16.89
C GLY A 206 5.35 -15.86 16.59
N TYR A 207 4.70 -15.23 17.57
CA TYR A 207 3.44 -14.52 17.30
C TYR A 207 3.65 -13.22 16.53
N SER A 208 2.79 -12.99 15.53
CA SER A 208 2.64 -11.68 14.89
C SER A 208 2.19 -10.62 15.91
N ASP A 209 2.37 -9.34 15.55
CA ASP A 209 1.64 -8.29 16.26
C ASP A 209 0.14 -8.50 16.04
N PRO A 210 -0.70 -8.21 17.06
CA PRO A 210 -2.13 -8.41 16.96
C PRO A 210 -2.80 -7.35 16.08
N VAL A 211 -3.80 -7.75 15.31
CA VAL A 211 -4.74 -6.85 14.63
C VAL A 211 -6.08 -6.88 15.35
N SER A 212 -6.69 -5.73 15.57
CA SER A 212 -8.01 -5.65 16.23
C SER A 212 -9.14 -5.87 15.23
N LEU A 213 -10.19 -6.57 15.67
CA LEU A 213 -11.43 -6.77 14.93
C LEU A 213 -12.61 -6.93 15.89
N GLU A 214 -13.83 -6.78 15.38
CA GLU A 214 -15.08 -7.02 16.09
C GLU A 214 -15.72 -8.33 15.64
N VAL A 215 -16.16 -9.13 16.61
CA VAL A 215 -17.02 -10.30 16.35
C VAL A 215 -18.45 -9.91 16.69
N VAL A 216 -19.37 -10.10 15.74
CA VAL A 216 -20.80 -9.80 15.90
C VAL A 216 -21.64 -11.07 15.81
N GLU A 217 -22.75 -11.13 16.56
CA GLU A 217 -23.69 -12.24 16.44
C GLU A 217 -24.45 -12.22 15.11
N LYS A 218 -24.70 -11.00 14.61
CA LYS A 218 -25.41 -10.71 13.37
C LYS A 218 -24.84 -9.43 12.75
N ARG A 219 -24.84 -9.35 11.43
CA ARG A 219 -24.50 -8.13 10.70
C ARG A 219 -25.70 -7.24 10.43
N SER A 220 -25.42 -5.97 10.15
CA SER A 220 -26.37 -5.08 9.49
C SER A 220 -26.78 -5.67 8.13
N PHE A 221 -28.01 -5.38 7.71
CA PHE A 221 -28.51 -5.78 6.40
C PHE A 221 -27.62 -5.25 5.25
N LEU A 222 -27.11 -4.02 5.39
CA LEU A 222 -26.26 -3.36 4.40
C LEU A 222 -24.89 -4.02 4.28
N SER A 223 -24.23 -4.27 5.42
CA SER A 223 -22.97 -5.03 5.51
C SER A 223 -23.12 -6.43 4.91
N ALA A 224 -24.30 -7.04 5.01
CA ALA A 224 -24.56 -8.31 4.35
C ALA A 224 -24.73 -8.17 2.83
N MET A 225 -25.49 -7.17 2.35
CA MET A 225 -25.73 -6.94 0.91
C MET A 225 -24.49 -6.58 0.10
N SER A 226 -23.54 -5.89 0.72
CA SER A 226 -22.35 -5.34 0.06
C SER A 226 -21.32 -6.40 -0.36
N ARG A 227 -21.37 -7.61 0.21
CA ARG A 227 -20.32 -8.62 0.01
C ARG A 227 -20.56 -9.58 -1.16
N MET A 228 -19.46 -10.04 -1.77
CA MET A 228 -19.43 -11.08 -2.81
C MET A 228 -19.98 -12.43 -2.34
N ASP A 229 -19.77 -12.80 -1.08
CA ASP A 229 -20.14 -14.08 -0.49
C ASP A 229 -21.62 -14.17 -0.08
N PHE A 230 -22.43 -13.13 -0.36
CA PHE A 230 -23.88 -13.12 -0.19
C PHE A 230 -24.56 -14.40 -0.72
N HIS A 231 -23.99 -15.02 -1.77
CA HIS A 231 -24.53 -16.22 -2.40
C HIS A 231 -23.76 -17.53 -2.15
N ALA A 232 -22.60 -17.51 -1.47
CA ALA A 232 -21.68 -18.64 -1.47
C ALA A 232 -21.25 -19.10 -0.05
N TYR A 233 -21.61 -20.35 0.26
CA TYR A 233 -21.02 -21.29 1.22
C TYR A 233 -21.07 -21.09 2.75
N CYS A 234 -21.46 -19.94 3.27
CA CYS A 234 -22.00 -19.86 4.63
C CYS A 234 -23.25 -19.01 4.54
N GLN A 235 -24.40 -19.49 5.05
CA GLN A 235 -25.55 -18.62 5.28
C GLN A 235 -25.44 -18.10 6.72
N PRO A 236 -24.82 -16.93 6.96
CA PRO A 236 -24.81 -16.41 8.31
C PRO A 236 -26.23 -16.14 8.82
N LYS A 237 -26.36 -15.95 10.13
CA LYS A 237 -27.59 -15.49 10.77
C LYS A 237 -27.71 -13.99 10.56
N TRP A 238 -28.34 -13.55 9.47
CA TRP A 238 -28.46 -12.12 9.20
C TRP A 238 -29.68 -11.60 9.96
N ASP A 239 -29.60 -10.38 10.47
CA ASP A 239 -30.78 -9.77 11.07
C ASP A 239 -31.68 -9.16 9.99
N PHE A 240 -32.50 -10.01 9.37
CA PHE A 240 -33.53 -9.56 8.43
C PHE A 240 -34.82 -9.10 9.12
N ASN A 241 -34.89 -9.10 10.46
CA ASN A 241 -36.17 -8.96 11.15
C ASN A 241 -36.84 -7.57 10.99
N PHE A 242 -36.20 -6.61 10.31
CA PHE A 242 -36.70 -5.24 10.17
C PHE A 242 -36.37 -4.59 8.82
N VAL A 243 -36.16 -5.36 7.74
CA VAL A 243 -35.94 -4.76 6.41
C VAL A 243 -37.28 -4.55 5.72
N GLU A 244 -37.70 -3.29 5.57
CA GLU A 244 -38.90 -2.97 4.81
C GLU A 244 -38.64 -3.08 3.31
N THR A 245 -39.70 -3.32 2.52
CA THR A 245 -39.59 -3.36 1.06
C THR A 245 -40.67 -2.49 0.45
N ILE A 246 -40.25 -1.52 -0.36
CA ILE A 246 -41.14 -0.67 -1.16
C ILE A 246 -41.05 -1.13 -2.61
N ASP A 247 -42.13 -1.69 -3.14
CA ASP A 247 -42.18 -2.14 -4.53
C ASP A 247 -42.73 -1.05 -5.45
N LEU A 248 -41.87 -0.56 -6.36
CA LEU A 248 -42.20 0.46 -7.35
C LEU A 248 -42.40 -0.10 -8.77
N ARG A 249 -42.30 -1.43 -8.97
CA ARG A 249 -42.29 -2.05 -10.31
C ARG A 249 -43.55 -1.84 -11.15
N GLY A 250 -44.66 -1.48 -10.51
CA GLY A 250 -45.92 -1.11 -11.18
C GLY A 250 -46.33 0.35 -11.00
N LYS A 251 -45.46 1.18 -10.41
CA LYS A 251 -45.75 2.59 -10.07
C LYS A 251 -44.95 3.58 -10.92
N LEU A 252 -43.81 3.17 -11.45
CA LEU A 252 -42.95 3.99 -12.31
C LEU A 252 -43.29 3.74 -13.79
N VAL A 253 -43.13 4.76 -14.62
CA VAL A 253 -43.39 4.71 -16.07
C VAL A 253 -42.26 3.97 -16.79
N ALA A 254 -41.01 4.25 -16.42
CA ALA A 254 -39.81 3.55 -16.89
C ALA A 254 -39.60 3.54 -18.42
N ASP A 255 -39.99 4.63 -19.10
CA ASP A 255 -39.84 4.78 -20.56
C ASP A 255 -38.68 5.70 -21.00
N GLY A 256 -38.01 6.37 -20.05
CA GLY A 256 -36.89 7.29 -20.28
C GLY A 256 -37.29 8.63 -20.90
N VAL A 257 -38.59 8.87 -21.06
CA VAL A 257 -39.16 10.10 -21.63
C VAL A 257 -39.85 10.92 -20.55
N HIS A 258 -40.60 10.26 -19.66
CA HIS A 258 -41.26 10.89 -18.53
C HIS A 258 -40.36 10.86 -17.30
N SER A 259 -40.50 11.87 -16.44
CA SER A 259 -39.82 11.91 -15.15
C SER A 259 -40.46 10.91 -14.19
N ASP A 260 -39.63 10.00 -13.67
CA ASP A 260 -39.93 9.08 -12.58
C ASP A 260 -39.40 9.61 -11.23
N TRP A 261 -38.67 10.72 -11.24
CA TRP A 261 -37.92 11.24 -10.09
C TRP A 261 -38.80 11.48 -8.86
N ALA A 262 -39.93 12.18 -9.00
CA ALA A 262 -40.75 12.57 -7.83
C ALA A 262 -41.29 11.36 -7.06
N VAL A 263 -41.78 10.34 -7.77
CA VAL A 263 -42.29 9.10 -7.16
C VAL A 263 -41.16 8.32 -6.50
N LEU A 264 -39.99 8.30 -7.12
CA LEU A 264 -38.81 7.61 -6.59
C LEU A 264 -38.25 8.31 -5.35
N GLN A 265 -38.07 9.64 -5.38
CA GLN A 265 -37.57 10.41 -4.24
C GLN A 265 -38.55 10.35 -3.07
N GLU A 266 -39.86 10.47 -3.30
CA GLU A 266 -40.87 10.30 -2.23
C GLU A 266 -40.79 8.90 -1.59
N ALA A 267 -40.54 7.85 -2.36
CA ALA A 267 -40.37 6.51 -1.81
C ALA A 267 -39.09 6.38 -0.96
N ILE A 268 -38.00 7.02 -1.36
CA ILE A 268 -36.74 7.06 -0.59
C ILE A 268 -36.94 7.86 0.70
N ASP A 269 -37.59 9.03 0.61
CA ASP A 269 -37.82 9.90 1.77
C ASP A 269 -38.71 9.25 2.83
N ASN A 270 -39.70 8.45 2.39
CA ASN A 270 -40.56 7.68 3.29
C ASN A 270 -39.90 6.42 3.86
N ALA A 271 -38.85 5.92 3.22
CA ALA A 271 -38.10 4.74 3.67
C ALA A 271 -37.13 5.07 4.82
N SER A 272 -36.50 6.25 4.74
CA SER A 272 -35.59 6.74 5.78
C SER A 272 -36.33 7.04 7.10
N PRO A 273 -35.75 6.73 8.28
CA PRO A 273 -34.40 6.20 8.51
C PRO A 273 -34.33 4.67 8.63
N ASN A 274 -35.39 3.94 8.29
CA ASN A 274 -35.45 2.48 8.49
C ASN A 274 -34.70 1.73 7.39
N PRO A 275 -34.02 0.59 7.70
CA PRO A 275 -33.45 -0.29 6.69
C PRO A 275 -34.49 -0.73 5.66
N THR A 276 -34.36 -0.28 4.41
CA THR A 276 -35.41 -0.47 3.39
C THR A 276 -34.82 -0.77 2.02
N ILE A 277 -35.43 -1.73 1.33
CA ILE A 277 -35.16 -1.99 -0.10
C ILE A 277 -36.26 -1.36 -0.95
N VAL A 278 -35.88 -0.49 -1.87
CA VAL A 278 -36.78 0.02 -2.91
C VAL A 278 -36.56 -0.78 -4.20
N LEU A 279 -37.56 -1.60 -4.57
CA LEU A 279 -37.51 -2.45 -5.76
C LEU A 279 -37.94 -1.67 -7.00
N LEU A 280 -37.08 -1.66 -8.01
CA LEU A 280 -37.27 -0.90 -9.24
C LEU A 280 -37.65 -1.81 -10.43
N PRO A 281 -38.47 -1.35 -11.39
CA PRO A 281 -38.78 -2.10 -12.60
C PRO A 281 -37.59 -2.16 -13.56
N SER A 282 -37.64 -3.11 -14.50
CA SER A 282 -36.83 -3.03 -15.71
C SER A 282 -37.31 -1.86 -16.59
N GLY A 283 -36.40 -1.25 -17.36
CA GLY A 283 -36.71 -0.11 -18.20
C GLY A 283 -35.89 1.12 -17.82
N LYS A 284 -36.17 2.24 -18.48
CA LYS A 284 -35.43 3.50 -18.34
C LYS A 284 -36.19 4.45 -17.43
N LEU A 285 -35.71 4.65 -16.22
CA LEU A 285 -36.28 5.60 -15.27
C LEU A 285 -35.75 6.99 -15.56
N GLY A 286 -36.66 7.93 -15.85
CA GLY A 286 -36.31 9.32 -16.14
C GLY A 286 -36.01 10.10 -14.86
N ILE A 287 -34.76 10.52 -14.68
CA ILE A 287 -34.29 11.27 -13.51
C ILE A 287 -34.04 12.72 -13.91
N GLU A 288 -34.93 13.63 -13.54
CA GLU A 288 -34.84 15.04 -13.92
C GLU A 288 -34.11 15.93 -12.90
N ARG A 289 -33.84 15.42 -11.69
CA ARG A 289 -33.07 16.08 -10.61
C ARG A 289 -32.20 15.04 -9.89
N THR A 290 -31.21 15.50 -9.14
CA THR A 290 -30.38 14.62 -8.30
C THR A 290 -31.25 13.72 -7.42
N LEU A 291 -31.02 12.41 -7.48
CA LEU A 291 -31.67 11.46 -6.60
C LEU A 291 -30.83 11.28 -5.34
N HIS A 292 -31.34 11.71 -4.18
CA HIS A 292 -30.67 11.53 -2.90
C HIS A 292 -31.09 10.21 -2.28
N VAL A 293 -30.21 9.21 -2.35
CA VAL A 293 -30.39 7.91 -1.70
C VAL A 293 -29.98 8.06 -0.26
N GLN A 294 -30.98 8.24 0.60
CA GLN A 294 -30.82 8.51 2.02
C GLN A 294 -30.24 7.32 2.79
N GLU A 295 -29.83 7.60 4.03
CA GLU A 295 -29.31 6.61 4.95
C GLU A 295 -30.26 5.40 5.12
N ASN A 296 -29.66 4.21 5.16
CA ASN A 296 -30.34 2.92 5.31
C ASN A 296 -31.24 2.50 4.13
N VAL A 297 -31.19 3.20 2.99
CA VAL A 297 -31.97 2.86 1.80
C VAL A 297 -31.10 2.17 0.75
N VAL A 298 -31.61 1.05 0.22
CA VAL A 298 -31.02 0.35 -0.94
C VAL A 298 -31.97 0.44 -2.13
N LEU A 299 -31.47 0.97 -3.25
CA LEU A 299 -32.18 0.88 -4.53
C LEU A 299 -31.76 -0.40 -5.25
N GLN A 300 -32.74 -1.28 -5.49
CA GLN A 300 -32.48 -2.57 -6.13
C GLN A 300 -33.22 -2.67 -7.47
N GLY A 301 -32.42 -2.64 -8.53
CA GLY A 301 -32.86 -2.88 -9.90
C GLY A 301 -32.94 -4.36 -10.27
N THR A 302 -33.37 -4.59 -11.51
CA THR A 302 -33.50 -5.93 -12.10
C THR A 302 -32.28 -6.37 -12.92
N GLY A 303 -31.22 -5.56 -12.96
CA GLY A 303 -30.11 -5.68 -13.91
C GLY A 303 -30.38 -5.05 -15.29
N ASN A 304 -31.66 -4.79 -15.60
CA ASN A 304 -32.13 -4.05 -16.79
C ASN A 304 -32.81 -2.73 -16.40
N THR A 305 -32.58 -2.28 -15.17
CA THR A 305 -33.06 -0.97 -14.68
C THR A 305 -32.01 0.07 -15.04
N GLU A 306 -32.41 1.10 -15.77
CA GLU A 306 -31.54 2.17 -16.25
C GLU A 306 -31.99 3.52 -15.69
N PHE A 307 -31.08 4.30 -15.11
CA PHE A 307 -31.30 5.71 -14.82
C PHE A 307 -30.81 6.53 -16.00
N VAL A 308 -31.69 7.38 -16.56
CA VAL A 308 -31.36 8.30 -17.65
C VAL A 308 -31.89 9.71 -17.37
N VAL A 309 -31.22 10.75 -17.88
CA VAL A 309 -31.87 12.07 -17.99
C VAL A 309 -32.97 11.97 -19.04
N PRO A 310 -34.21 12.43 -18.76
CA PRO A 310 -35.31 12.30 -19.71
C PRO A 310 -35.00 12.94 -21.07
N PHE A 311 -35.47 12.31 -22.15
CA PHE A 311 -35.18 12.78 -23.50
C PHE A 311 -35.60 14.25 -23.72
N GLY A 312 -34.67 15.06 -24.25
CA GLY A 312 -34.91 16.49 -24.51
C GLY A 312 -34.88 17.39 -23.28
N LYS A 313 -34.52 16.84 -22.10
CA LYS A 313 -34.32 17.57 -20.86
C LYS A 313 -32.82 17.73 -20.54
N ILE A 314 -32.56 18.56 -19.55
CA ILE A 314 -31.27 18.73 -18.87
C ILE A 314 -31.55 18.46 -17.39
N LEU A 315 -30.64 17.81 -16.67
CA LEU A 315 -30.80 17.62 -15.23
C LEU A 315 -30.98 18.99 -14.53
N GLU A 316 -32.11 19.16 -13.86
CA GLU A 316 -32.50 20.36 -13.13
C GLU A 316 -31.83 20.39 -11.76
N ASP A 317 -31.64 21.60 -11.22
CA ASP A 317 -30.98 21.94 -9.95
C ASP A 317 -29.44 21.80 -9.97
N ARG A 318 -28.77 22.90 -9.62
CA ARG A 318 -27.33 22.87 -9.35
C ARG A 318 -27.13 22.23 -7.99
N PHE A 319 -26.21 21.28 -7.89
CA PHE A 319 -25.80 20.79 -6.59
C PHE A 319 -25.21 21.96 -5.78
N ASP A 320 -25.97 22.44 -4.80
CA ASP A 320 -25.61 23.54 -3.90
C ASP A 320 -25.83 23.08 -2.46
N PRO A 321 -24.87 22.36 -1.87
CA PRO A 321 -24.97 21.99 -0.46
C PRO A 321 -24.89 23.30 0.32
N GLU A 322 -25.98 23.68 1.01
CA GLU A 322 -25.99 24.83 1.91
C GLU A 322 -25.01 24.59 3.08
N ALA A 323 -23.73 24.85 2.87
CA ALA A 323 -22.71 24.90 3.89
C ALA A 323 -21.66 25.95 3.52
N PRO A 324 -21.63 27.13 4.19
CA PRO A 324 -20.60 28.12 3.99
C PRO A 324 -19.45 27.89 4.98
N HIS A 325 -18.72 26.78 4.87
CA HIS A 325 -17.44 26.64 5.58
C HIS A 325 -16.46 25.87 4.71
N ILE A 326 -15.49 26.59 4.14
CA ILE A 326 -14.34 25.99 3.47
C ILE A 326 -13.40 25.61 4.61
N PHE A 327 -13.27 24.32 4.93
CA PHE A 327 -12.04 23.87 5.56
C PHE A 327 -10.91 24.09 4.56
N ASP A 328 -10.22 25.23 4.69
CA ASP A 328 -9.02 25.50 3.93
C ASP A 328 -8.03 24.38 4.22
N SER A 329 -7.55 23.70 3.17
CA SER A 329 -6.44 22.76 3.31
C SER A 329 -5.37 23.42 4.17
N PRO A 330 -4.89 22.75 5.23
CA PRO A 330 -3.71 23.23 5.90
C PRO A 330 -2.63 23.46 4.84
N ARG A 331 -1.99 24.64 4.84
CA ARG A 331 -1.11 25.07 3.73
C ARG A 331 -0.01 24.07 3.40
N TRP A 332 0.40 23.27 4.38
CA TRP A 332 1.41 22.22 4.28
C TRP A 332 0.90 20.92 3.61
N PHE A 333 -0.40 20.76 3.41
CA PHE A 333 -1.01 19.74 2.55
C PHE A 333 -1.27 20.21 1.12
N GLY A 334 -0.92 21.45 0.75
CA GLY A 334 -0.98 21.91 -0.64
C GLY A 334 -2.35 21.81 -1.34
N GLY A 335 -3.47 21.82 -0.60
CA GLY A 335 -4.81 21.67 -1.18
C GLY A 335 -5.34 20.23 -1.22
N PHE A 336 -4.61 19.26 -0.68
CA PHE A 336 -4.94 17.83 -0.75
C PHE A 336 -5.94 17.33 0.31
N VAL A 337 -6.07 18.04 1.45
CA VAL A 337 -7.13 17.88 2.46
C VAL A 337 -8.06 19.08 2.34
N GLY A 338 -9.38 18.92 2.35
CA GLY A 338 -10.26 20.10 2.28
C GLY A 338 -11.73 19.75 2.24
N ASP A 339 -12.59 20.75 2.42
CA ASP A 339 -14.00 20.60 2.05
C ASP A 339 -14.16 20.69 0.52
N TYR A 340 -14.31 19.54 -0.12
CA TYR A 340 -14.48 19.43 -1.57
C TYR A 340 -15.91 19.66 -2.04
N ARG A 341 -16.89 19.79 -1.12
CA ARG A 341 -18.28 20.12 -1.49
C ARG A 341 -18.37 21.48 -2.16
N SER A 342 -17.61 22.46 -1.66
CA SER A 342 -17.52 23.80 -2.23
C SER A 342 -16.93 23.81 -3.65
N HIS A 343 -16.00 22.89 -3.96
CA HIS A 343 -15.39 22.75 -5.28
C HIS A 343 -16.34 22.04 -6.27
N PHE A 344 -17.29 21.26 -5.77
CA PHE A 344 -18.34 20.62 -6.54
C PHE A 344 -19.53 21.57 -6.82
N ARG A 345 -19.51 22.81 -6.32
CA ARG A 345 -20.59 23.79 -6.56
C ARG A 345 -20.72 24.10 -8.04
N GLY A 346 -21.91 23.87 -8.58
CA GLY A 346 -22.22 24.11 -9.98
C GLY A 346 -22.00 22.91 -10.90
N ASN A 347 -21.46 21.80 -10.38
CA ASN A 347 -21.49 20.50 -11.03
C ASN A 347 -22.70 19.71 -10.57
N ASN A 348 -23.23 18.86 -11.44
CA ASN A 348 -24.44 18.11 -11.16
C ASN A 348 -24.15 16.61 -11.07
N ALA A 349 -24.64 15.98 -10.01
CA ALA A 349 -24.62 14.52 -9.86
C ALA A 349 -26.01 13.95 -10.12
N MET A 350 -26.10 12.82 -10.83
CA MET A 350 -27.39 12.16 -11.04
C MET A 350 -27.90 11.48 -9.78
N VAL A 351 -26.99 10.89 -9.00
CA VAL A 351 -27.29 10.22 -7.73
C VAL A 351 -26.36 10.75 -6.65
N TRP A 352 -26.92 11.06 -5.48
CA TRP A 352 -26.17 11.24 -4.25
C TRP A 352 -26.38 10.02 -3.36
N LEU A 353 -25.31 9.27 -3.10
CA LEU A 353 -25.29 8.15 -2.18
C LEU A 353 -24.80 8.61 -0.81
N ASP A 354 -25.68 8.55 0.20
CA ASP A 354 -25.39 8.97 1.57
C ASP A 354 -24.71 7.84 2.39
N ASN A 355 -24.54 8.07 3.69
CA ASN A 355 -24.11 7.08 4.67
C ASN A 355 -24.99 5.82 4.63
N CYS A 356 -24.44 4.62 4.80
CA CYS A 356 -25.20 3.37 4.91
C CYS A 356 -26.24 3.18 3.78
N ALA A 357 -25.91 3.57 2.54
CA ALA A 357 -26.83 3.54 1.40
C ALA A 357 -26.28 2.65 0.27
N GLY A 358 -27.18 2.02 -0.49
CA GLY A 358 -26.81 1.00 -1.48
C GLY A 358 -27.46 1.14 -2.85
N LEU A 359 -26.71 0.78 -3.89
CA LEU A 359 -27.24 0.58 -5.23
C LEU A 359 -26.92 -0.85 -5.69
N SER A 360 -27.93 -1.55 -6.22
CA SER A 360 -27.73 -2.90 -6.76
C SER A 360 -28.46 -3.14 -8.08
N GLY A 361 -27.76 -3.67 -9.08
CA GLY A 361 -28.37 -4.09 -10.35
C GLY A 361 -28.94 -2.93 -11.18
N ILE A 362 -28.32 -1.76 -11.10
CA ILE A 362 -28.75 -0.53 -11.79
C ILE A 362 -27.67 -0.10 -12.79
N THR A 363 -28.11 0.29 -13.98
CA THR A 363 -27.28 1.00 -14.96
C THR A 363 -27.55 2.49 -14.85
N ILE A 364 -26.53 3.33 -14.80
CA ILE A 364 -26.64 4.79 -14.77
C ILE A 364 -26.00 5.33 -16.04
N CYS A 365 -26.79 6.03 -16.84
CA CYS A 365 -26.34 6.72 -18.05
C CYS A 365 -26.64 8.21 -17.84
N PRO A 366 -25.72 8.97 -17.22
CA PRO A 366 -25.88 10.41 -17.07
C PRO A 366 -26.12 11.04 -18.44
N GLY A 367 -26.98 12.05 -18.51
CA GLY A 367 -27.28 12.76 -19.76
C GLY A 367 -26.87 14.22 -19.69
N ALA A 368 -27.49 15.06 -20.52
CA ALA A 368 -27.20 16.49 -20.54
C ALA A 368 -27.39 17.14 -19.16
N GLY A 369 -26.39 17.89 -18.70
CA GLY A 369 -26.40 18.58 -17.41
C GLY A 369 -26.18 17.71 -16.19
N ALA A 370 -25.82 16.43 -16.35
CA ALA A 370 -25.34 15.58 -15.27
C ALA A 370 -23.83 15.31 -15.48
N ASP A 371 -22.99 16.09 -14.81
CA ASP A 371 -21.54 15.97 -14.94
C ASP A 371 -21.02 14.70 -14.27
N THR A 372 -21.58 14.29 -13.14
CA THR A 372 -21.17 13.09 -12.41
C THR A 372 -22.32 12.09 -12.31
N ALA A 373 -22.04 10.80 -12.41
CA ALA A 373 -23.09 9.79 -12.24
C ALA A 373 -23.48 9.65 -10.76
N ILE A 374 -22.49 9.45 -9.90
CA ILE A 374 -22.70 9.28 -8.45
C ILE A 374 -21.76 10.18 -7.68
N VAL A 375 -22.30 10.91 -6.71
CA VAL A 375 -21.53 11.53 -5.64
C VAL A 375 -21.73 10.74 -4.35
N VAL A 376 -20.63 10.45 -3.65
CA VAL A 376 -20.62 9.79 -2.34
C VAL A 376 -20.19 10.81 -1.30
N MET A 377 -21.11 11.18 -0.42
CA MET A 377 -20.84 12.11 0.67
C MET A 377 -21.93 12.03 1.75
N THR A 378 -21.60 12.50 2.94
CA THR A 378 -22.57 12.83 3.99
C THR A 378 -23.00 14.30 3.87
N GLN A 379 -24.01 14.70 4.65
CA GLN A 379 -24.39 16.11 4.79
C GLN A 379 -23.35 16.94 5.59
N SER A 380 -22.56 16.32 6.46
CA SER A 380 -21.61 16.99 7.38
C SER A 380 -20.14 16.81 6.98
N GLU A 381 -19.32 17.87 6.96
CA GLU A 381 -17.88 17.76 6.64
C GLU A 381 -17.05 16.97 7.65
N ASP A 382 -17.57 16.81 8.85
CA ASP A 382 -16.92 16.09 9.93
C ASP A 382 -17.27 14.61 9.94
N GLU A 383 -18.11 14.14 9.02
CA GLU A 383 -18.55 12.75 8.94
C GLU A 383 -17.94 12.02 7.74
N MET A 384 -17.98 10.69 7.83
CA MET A 384 -17.54 9.77 6.78
C MET A 384 -18.72 8.96 6.31
N VAL A 385 -18.73 8.57 5.04
CA VAL A 385 -19.69 7.57 4.55
C VAL A 385 -19.23 6.19 5.00
N ARG A 386 -20.12 5.46 5.67
CA ARG A 386 -19.89 4.11 6.20
C ARG A 386 -20.75 3.09 5.51
N GLU A 387 -20.17 1.92 5.23
CA GLU A 387 -20.87 0.73 4.72
C GLU A 387 -21.73 0.92 3.45
N SER A 388 -21.62 2.07 2.77
CA SER A 388 -22.31 2.29 1.50
C SER A 388 -21.69 1.43 0.40
N PHE A 389 -22.51 0.99 -0.55
CA PHE A 389 -22.06 0.02 -1.54
C PHE A 389 -22.69 0.16 -2.91
N LEU A 390 -21.95 -0.31 -3.91
CA LEU A 390 -22.45 -0.56 -5.27
C LEU A 390 -22.23 -2.02 -5.61
N ARG A 391 -23.26 -2.66 -6.17
CA ARG A 391 -23.18 -4.06 -6.54
C ARG A 391 -23.86 -4.37 -7.87
N ASP A 392 -23.16 -5.05 -8.76
CA ASP A 392 -23.68 -5.44 -10.08
C ASP A 392 -24.20 -4.21 -10.88
N CYS A 393 -23.58 -3.05 -10.67
CA CYS A 393 -23.98 -1.78 -11.29
C CYS A 393 -23.15 -1.47 -12.54
N LYS A 394 -23.73 -0.70 -13.45
CA LYS A 394 -23.03 -0.17 -14.63
C LYS A 394 -23.14 1.34 -14.67
N ILE A 395 -22.05 2.04 -14.93
CA ILE A 395 -22.04 3.50 -15.05
C ILE A 395 -21.42 3.84 -16.40
N LEU A 396 -22.17 4.54 -17.25
CA LEU A 396 -21.79 4.88 -18.62
C LEU A 396 -21.89 6.40 -18.81
N ASN A 397 -20.88 7.14 -18.37
CA ASN A 397 -20.80 8.59 -18.50
C ASN A 397 -19.84 8.99 -19.64
N MET A 398 -20.31 8.86 -20.88
CA MET A 398 -19.48 9.05 -22.08
C MET A 398 -19.65 10.41 -22.77
N HIS A 399 -20.33 11.36 -22.13
CA HIS A 399 -20.67 12.65 -22.75
C HIS A 399 -19.53 13.69 -22.70
N GLY A 400 -18.49 13.46 -21.90
CA GLY A 400 -17.31 14.32 -21.84
C GLY A 400 -16.55 14.32 -23.16
N SER A 401 -16.44 15.48 -23.82
CA SER A 401 -15.84 15.58 -25.17
C SER A 401 -14.41 16.13 -25.20
N ALA A 402 -13.84 16.59 -24.08
CA ALA A 402 -12.48 17.10 -24.02
C ALA A 402 -11.92 17.09 -22.59
N PHE A 403 -10.69 16.60 -22.41
CA PHE A 403 -9.92 16.91 -21.21
C PHE A 403 -9.50 18.39 -21.29
N PRO A 404 -9.80 19.26 -20.30
CA PRO A 404 -9.28 20.61 -20.29
C PRO A 404 -7.75 20.53 -20.34
N ALA A 405 -7.14 21.04 -21.41
CA ALA A 405 -5.69 21.06 -21.56
C ALA A 405 -5.08 22.02 -20.53
N GLY A 406 -4.87 21.53 -19.31
CA GLY A 406 -4.32 22.33 -18.21
C GLY A 406 -4.38 21.61 -16.87
N SER A 407 -3.42 20.71 -16.62
CA SER A 407 -2.79 20.33 -15.33
C SER A 407 -3.62 20.16 -14.03
N GLY A 408 -4.95 20.25 -14.04
CA GLY A 408 -5.81 20.11 -12.85
C GLY A 408 -6.54 18.77 -12.86
N CYS A 409 -6.54 18.08 -11.73
CA CYS A 409 -7.58 17.10 -11.41
C CYS A 409 -8.92 17.86 -11.36
N GLY A 410 -9.84 17.57 -12.29
CA GLY A 410 -11.09 18.30 -12.45
C GLY A 410 -12.29 17.57 -11.85
N PHE A 411 -13.43 18.24 -11.67
CA PHE A 411 -14.65 17.67 -11.09
C PHE A 411 -15.71 17.28 -12.15
N ASP A 412 -15.31 17.18 -13.41
CA ASP A 412 -16.24 17.16 -14.55
C ASP A 412 -16.23 15.78 -15.24
N TRP A 413 -17.42 15.25 -15.57
CA TRP A 413 -17.60 13.97 -16.30
C TRP A 413 -17.14 12.71 -15.55
N GLY A 414 -17.35 12.70 -14.24
CA GLY A 414 -17.03 11.61 -13.33
C GLY A 414 -18.00 10.42 -13.40
N GLY A 415 -17.47 9.22 -13.16
CA GLY A 415 -18.27 8.05 -12.82
C GLY A 415 -18.76 8.18 -11.39
N ILE A 416 -17.84 8.06 -10.43
CA ILE A 416 -18.10 8.20 -9.00
C ILE A 416 -17.11 9.18 -8.39
N HIS A 417 -17.63 10.23 -7.75
CA HIS A 417 -16.83 11.16 -6.96
C HIS A 417 -17.12 11.01 -5.47
N PHE A 418 -16.07 10.81 -4.67
CA PHE A 418 -16.16 10.84 -3.22
C PHE A 418 -15.72 12.21 -2.73
N LEU A 419 -16.62 12.94 -2.07
CA LEU A 419 -16.33 14.28 -1.53
C LEU A 419 -16.01 14.25 -0.03
N CYS A 420 -16.01 13.06 0.58
CA CYS A 420 -15.59 12.82 1.96
C CYS A 420 -14.89 11.46 2.09
N GLY A 421 -14.22 11.24 3.22
CA GLY A 421 -13.63 9.94 3.56
C GLY A 421 -14.69 8.85 3.72
N THR A 422 -14.26 7.59 3.57
CA THR A 422 -15.16 6.45 3.68
C THR A 422 -14.63 5.40 4.64
N GLU A 423 -15.52 4.63 5.24
CA GLU A 423 -15.19 3.48 6.09
C GLU A 423 -16.02 2.27 5.65
N GLY A 424 -15.37 1.25 5.11
CA GLY A 424 -16.07 0.04 4.66
C GLY A 424 -16.86 0.20 3.34
N PHE A 425 -16.59 1.24 2.55
CA PHE A 425 -17.23 1.38 1.23
C PHE A 425 -16.88 0.19 0.34
N THR A 426 -17.90 -0.42 -0.27
CA THR A 426 -17.72 -1.66 -1.04
C THR A 426 -18.27 -1.53 -2.45
N MET A 427 -17.50 -1.99 -3.43
CA MET A 427 -17.93 -2.07 -4.81
C MET A 427 -17.58 -3.43 -5.42
N VAL A 428 -18.60 -4.10 -5.93
CA VAL A 428 -18.51 -5.50 -6.38
C VAL A 428 -19.19 -5.66 -7.74
N ASN A 429 -18.51 -6.32 -8.68
CA ASN A 429 -19.06 -6.67 -9.99
C ASN A 429 -19.56 -5.45 -10.79
N CYS A 430 -18.94 -4.29 -10.60
CA CYS A 430 -19.35 -3.05 -11.24
C CYS A 430 -18.55 -2.78 -12.51
N LYS A 431 -19.19 -2.13 -13.49
CA LYS A 431 -18.51 -1.61 -14.67
C LYS A 431 -18.69 -0.11 -14.77
N ILE A 432 -17.59 0.63 -14.90
CA ILE A 432 -17.62 2.08 -15.00
C ILE A 432 -16.82 2.52 -16.24
N GLN A 433 -17.49 3.26 -17.11
CA GLN A 433 -16.88 3.95 -18.24
C GLN A 433 -17.21 5.44 -18.13
N ALA A 434 -16.21 6.27 -17.85
CA ALA A 434 -16.34 7.71 -17.67
C ALA A 434 -15.03 8.42 -18.05
N LEU A 435 -14.99 9.76 -18.05
CA LEU A 435 -13.69 10.44 -18.14
C LEU A 435 -12.85 10.10 -16.92
N GLU A 436 -13.45 10.14 -15.73
CA GLU A 436 -12.85 9.76 -14.45
C GLU A 436 -13.73 8.73 -13.75
N PRO A 437 -13.53 7.42 -13.97
CA PRO A 437 -14.36 6.37 -13.37
C PRO A 437 -14.47 6.48 -11.85
N ILE A 438 -13.35 6.67 -11.16
CA ILE A 438 -13.32 6.95 -9.72
C ILE A 438 -12.39 8.12 -9.43
N PHE A 439 -12.92 9.11 -8.73
CA PHE A 439 -12.14 10.15 -8.08
C PHE A 439 -12.55 10.24 -6.60
N ALA A 440 -11.63 9.92 -5.69
CA ALA A 440 -11.92 9.91 -4.26
C ALA A 440 -11.04 10.89 -3.49
N HIS A 441 -11.68 11.88 -2.88
CA HIS A 441 -11.01 12.87 -2.05
C HIS A 441 -10.99 12.44 -0.59
N ALA A 442 -9.83 12.61 0.05
CA ALA A 442 -9.73 12.67 1.50
C ALA A 442 -10.16 14.07 1.93
N ALA A 443 -11.38 14.22 2.45
CA ALA A 443 -11.80 15.46 3.11
C ALA A 443 -11.04 15.59 4.44
N ARG A 444 -11.71 15.76 5.59
CA ARG A 444 -11.04 15.67 6.91
C ARG A 444 -10.64 14.25 7.29
N HIS A 445 -11.12 13.26 6.54
CA HIS A 445 -10.98 11.84 6.84
C HIS A 445 -10.44 11.06 5.63
N PRO A 446 -9.54 10.09 5.84
CA PRO A 446 -9.07 9.18 4.81
C PRO A 446 -10.10 8.11 4.44
N HIS A 447 -9.80 7.29 3.43
CA HIS A 447 -10.57 6.10 3.09
C HIS A 447 -10.00 4.87 3.80
N HIS A 448 -10.82 4.24 4.65
CA HIS A 448 -10.51 3.02 5.38
C HIS A 448 -11.36 1.85 4.91
N ASN A 449 -10.75 0.67 4.85
CA ASN A 449 -11.46 -0.58 4.60
C ASN A 449 -12.29 -0.55 3.30
N MET A 450 -11.83 0.21 2.29
CA MET A 450 -12.49 0.26 0.99
C MET A 450 -12.24 -1.06 0.26
N ARG A 451 -13.28 -1.61 -0.36
CA ARG A 451 -13.23 -2.89 -1.07
C ARG A 451 -13.71 -2.72 -2.50
N ILE A 452 -12.84 -2.96 -3.46
CA ILE A 452 -13.16 -2.95 -4.90
C ILE A 452 -12.81 -4.31 -5.46
N GLU A 453 -13.82 -5.08 -5.87
CA GLU A 453 -13.62 -6.44 -6.34
C GLU A 453 -14.35 -6.73 -7.64
N ASN A 454 -13.65 -7.44 -8.54
CA ASN A 454 -14.21 -7.91 -9.81
C ASN A 454 -14.88 -6.78 -10.62
N CYS A 455 -14.26 -5.60 -10.63
CA CYS A 455 -14.77 -4.44 -11.35
C CYS A 455 -14.05 -4.23 -12.69
N ASP A 456 -14.67 -3.48 -13.60
CA ASP A 456 -14.09 -3.08 -14.88
C ASP A 456 -14.15 -1.55 -15.02
N PHE A 457 -12.98 -0.93 -15.15
CA PHE A 457 -12.82 0.51 -15.35
C PHE A 457 -12.21 0.80 -16.72
N SER A 458 -12.84 1.72 -17.43
CA SER A 458 -12.35 2.23 -18.71
C SER A 458 -12.59 3.73 -18.82
N VAL A 459 -11.71 4.42 -19.54
CA VAL A 459 -11.81 5.87 -19.70
C VAL A 459 -12.38 6.27 -21.06
N SER A 460 -13.24 7.28 -21.09
CA SER A 460 -13.81 7.88 -22.31
C SER A 460 -13.74 9.41 -22.27
N PRO A 461 -13.10 10.08 -23.26
CA PRO A 461 -12.37 9.49 -24.39
C PRO A 461 -11.13 8.71 -23.94
N ILE A 462 -10.81 7.65 -24.68
CA ILE A 462 -9.68 6.75 -24.41
C ILE A 462 -8.43 7.56 -24.07
N GLN A 463 -7.79 7.18 -22.97
CA GLN A 463 -6.53 7.73 -22.46
C GLN A 463 -6.60 9.19 -21.99
N GLY A 464 -7.80 9.74 -21.80
CA GLY A 464 -8.01 11.13 -21.40
C GLY A 464 -7.67 11.45 -19.94
N SER A 465 -7.92 10.54 -19.00
CA SER A 465 -7.66 10.72 -17.55
C SER A 465 -7.30 9.39 -16.85
N ASN A 466 -7.33 9.36 -15.52
CA ASN A 466 -7.10 8.20 -14.67
C ASN A 466 -8.34 7.28 -14.62
N CYS A 467 -8.16 5.96 -14.48
CA CYS A 467 -9.25 5.07 -14.10
C CYS A 467 -9.64 5.32 -12.63
N VAL A 468 -8.68 5.17 -11.73
CA VAL A 468 -8.88 5.34 -10.28
C VAL A 468 -7.87 6.32 -9.73
N PHE A 469 -8.38 7.37 -9.09
CA PHE A 469 -7.58 8.34 -8.35
C PHE A 469 -8.14 8.46 -6.94
N ILE A 470 -7.34 8.13 -5.93
CA ILE A 470 -7.75 8.13 -4.52
C ILE A 470 -6.75 8.96 -3.71
N ARG A 471 -7.25 9.65 -2.69
CA ARG A 471 -6.43 10.32 -1.71
C ARG A 471 -6.54 9.60 -0.36
N ALA A 472 -5.41 9.25 0.25
CA ALA A 472 -5.32 8.70 1.59
C ALA A 472 -6.08 7.36 1.76
N LEU A 473 -5.59 6.30 1.12
CA LEU A 473 -6.18 4.95 1.18
C LEU A 473 -5.48 4.04 2.21
N TYR A 474 -6.25 3.43 3.10
CA TYR A 474 -5.72 2.61 4.20
C TYR A 474 -6.52 1.32 4.40
N ASN A 475 -5.84 0.23 4.75
CA ASN A 475 -6.46 -1.07 5.08
C ASN A 475 -7.45 -1.57 4.02
N SER A 476 -7.21 -1.27 2.75
CA SER A 476 -8.17 -1.44 1.66
C SER A 476 -7.74 -2.51 0.66
N ILE A 477 -8.72 -3.09 -0.04
CA ILE A 477 -8.51 -4.21 -0.97
C ILE A 477 -9.02 -3.83 -2.36
N ILE A 478 -8.15 -3.98 -3.35
CA ILE A 478 -8.48 -3.87 -4.78
C ILE A 478 -8.07 -5.18 -5.44
N LYS A 479 -9.07 -5.99 -5.78
CA LYS A 479 -8.86 -7.37 -6.18
C LYS A 479 -9.57 -7.71 -7.48
N ASP A 480 -8.89 -8.51 -8.31
CA ASP A 480 -9.43 -9.09 -9.55
C ASP A 480 -10.11 -8.04 -10.45
N THR A 481 -9.59 -6.81 -10.45
CA THR A 481 -10.18 -5.67 -11.14
C THR A 481 -9.44 -5.38 -12.45
N HIS A 482 -10.19 -5.01 -13.49
CA HIS A 482 -9.66 -4.67 -14.80
C HIS A 482 -9.61 -3.15 -14.99
N PHE A 483 -8.44 -2.65 -15.37
CA PHE A 483 -8.18 -1.25 -15.70
C PHE A 483 -7.75 -1.16 -17.16
N SER A 484 -8.44 -0.34 -17.95
CA SER A 484 -8.19 -0.26 -19.39
C SER A 484 -8.31 1.15 -19.95
N ASP A 485 -7.66 1.37 -21.09
CA ASP A 485 -7.90 2.53 -21.96
C ASP A 485 -7.76 3.90 -21.28
N SER A 486 -6.91 4.00 -20.26
CA SER A 486 -6.72 5.22 -19.48
C SER A 486 -5.31 5.77 -19.55
N GLY A 487 -5.13 6.95 -18.98
CA GLY A 487 -3.84 7.57 -18.79
C GLY A 487 -3.04 7.00 -17.62
N ARG A 488 -3.72 6.68 -16.52
CA ARG A 488 -3.20 5.91 -15.38
C ARG A 488 -4.26 4.91 -14.93
N ALA A 489 -3.87 3.73 -14.48
CA ALA A 489 -4.80 2.72 -13.98
C ALA A 489 -5.21 3.03 -12.53
N PHE A 490 -4.24 3.22 -11.65
CA PHE A 490 -4.49 3.48 -10.23
C PHE A 490 -3.48 4.51 -9.70
N SER A 491 -3.97 5.51 -9.00
CA SER A 491 -3.14 6.54 -8.38
C SER A 491 -3.65 6.81 -6.99
N ASN A 492 -2.81 6.59 -5.98
CA ASN A 492 -3.04 7.08 -4.63
C ASN A 492 -2.10 8.25 -4.32
N GLN A 493 -2.66 9.35 -3.81
CA GLN A 493 -1.88 10.44 -3.20
C GLN A 493 -2.21 10.54 -1.71
N MET A 494 -1.36 11.18 -0.91
CA MET A 494 -1.55 11.41 0.54
C MET A 494 -1.45 10.18 1.45
N GLY A 495 -0.40 9.38 1.26
CA GLY A 495 -0.14 8.22 2.12
C GLY A 495 -1.02 7.03 1.75
N MET A 496 -0.46 5.84 1.90
CA MET A 496 -1.08 4.60 1.50
C MET A 496 -0.55 3.51 2.43
N SER A 497 -1.37 2.95 3.31
CA SER A 497 -0.88 1.94 4.26
C SER A 497 -1.75 0.69 4.35
N ASN A 498 -1.08 -0.46 4.47
CA ASN A 498 -1.71 -1.77 4.67
C ASN A 498 -2.76 -2.13 3.59
N ASN A 499 -2.55 -1.71 2.34
CA ASN A 499 -3.48 -2.02 1.25
C ASN A 499 -3.05 -3.27 0.48
N VAL A 500 -4.01 -3.94 -0.15
CA VAL A 500 -3.79 -5.13 -0.98
C VAL A 500 -4.31 -4.87 -2.38
N LEU A 501 -3.42 -4.91 -3.36
CA LEU A 501 -3.73 -4.86 -4.78
C LEU A 501 -3.34 -6.19 -5.41
N ILE A 502 -4.33 -7.07 -5.60
CA ILE A 502 -4.09 -8.47 -5.95
C ILE A 502 -4.87 -8.93 -7.19
N GLY A 503 -4.18 -9.62 -8.11
CA GLY A 503 -4.82 -10.28 -9.25
C GLY A 503 -5.43 -9.32 -10.29
N ASN A 504 -5.08 -8.03 -10.25
CA ASN A 504 -5.65 -7.05 -11.16
C ASN A 504 -5.05 -7.17 -12.56
N VAL A 505 -5.82 -6.80 -13.58
CA VAL A 505 -5.39 -6.76 -14.98
C VAL A 505 -5.37 -5.31 -15.45
N ILE A 506 -4.23 -4.86 -15.95
CA ILE A 506 -4.00 -3.48 -16.39
C ILE A 506 -3.57 -3.52 -17.85
N THR A 507 -4.33 -2.88 -18.74
CA THR A 507 -4.14 -2.97 -20.19
C THR A 507 -4.26 -1.62 -20.89
N GLY A 508 -3.44 -1.38 -21.92
CA GLY A 508 -3.64 -0.25 -22.83
C GLY A 508 -3.49 1.15 -22.20
N ILE A 509 -2.69 1.27 -21.14
CA ILE A 509 -2.53 2.53 -20.40
C ILE A 509 -1.51 3.43 -21.11
N ALA A 510 -1.87 4.66 -21.42
CA ALA A 510 -1.02 5.58 -22.21
C ALA A 510 0.13 6.22 -21.45
N GLY A 511 0.02 6.33 -20.12
CA GLY A 511 0.82 7.25 -19.34
C GLY A 511 0.41 8.70 -19.62
N LEU A 512 -0.12 9.40 -18.62
CA LEU A 512 -0.39 10.84 -18.71
C LEU A 512 0.80 11.68 -18.24
N HIS A 513 0.71 13.00 -18.49
CA HIS A 513 1.59 14.04 -17.97
C HIS A 513 2.11 13.76 -16.54
N ASN A 514 3.30 14.29 -16.22
CA ASN A 514 4.02 14.01 -14.98
C ASN A 514 4.42 12.53 -14.90
N ALA A 515 5.55 12.19 -15.53
CA ALA A 515 6.30 10.94 -15.44
C ALA A 515 5.62 9.61 -15.78
N SER A 516 4.41 9.67 -16.32
CA SER A 516 3.76 8.55 -17.00
C SER A 516 3.54 7.33 -16.10
N GLU A 517 3.47 7.43 -14.77
CA GLU A 517 3.19 6.28 -13.90
C GLU A 517 1.81 5.70 -14.19
N ILE A 518 1.69 4.37 -14.24
CA ILE A 518 0.40 3.71 -14.47
C ILE A 518 -0.26 3.22 -13.19
N LEU A 519 0.56 2.88 -12.19
CA LEU A 519 0.18 2.53 -10.84
C LEU A 519 1.05 3.37 -9.91
N MET A 520 0.46 4.10 -8.95
CA MET A 520 1.23 5.02 -8.11
C MET A 520 0.77 5.04 -6.66
N SER A 521 1.74 5.14 -5.75
CA SER A 521 1.55 5.57 -4.37
C SER A 521 2.45 6.76 -4.04
N GLU A 522 1.84 7.90 -3.73
CA GLU A 522 2.51 9.16 -3.43
C GLU A 522 2.18 9.68 -2.02
N THR A 523 3.17 10.22 -1.32
CA THR A 523 3.03 10.64 0.09
C THR A 523 3.11 12.14 0.36
N GLY A 524 3.33 12.96 -0.67
CA GLY A 524 3.36 14.42 -0.54
C GLY A 524 4.64 14.98 0.12
N ALA A 525 4.54 16.16 0.71
CA ALA A 525 5.69 16.87 1.30
C ALA A 525 6.05 16.35 2.69
N THR A 526 7.31 16.54 3.11
CA THR A 526 7.74 16.21 4.47
C THR A 526 7.28 17.30 5.43
N LEU A 527 6.72 16.91 6.59
CA LEU A 527 6.23 17.89 7.55
C LEU A 527 7.36 18.48 8.40
N PHE A 528 8.26 17.62 8.86
CA PHE A 528 9.36 17.98 9.75
C PHE A 528 10.59 17.15 9.42
N GLN A 529 11.75 17.81 9.42
CA GLN A 529 13.07 17.18 9.46
C GLN A 529 13.93 17.89 10.50
N GLY A 530 14.52 17.12 11.41
CA GLY A 530 15.32 17.65 12.52
C GLY A 530 16.03 16.55 13.28
N GLN A 531 16.45 16.85 14.50
CA GLN A 531 17.12 15.91 15.40
C GLN A 531 16.19 15.46 16.52
N ALA A 532 16.41 14.25 17.03
CA ALA A 532 15.84 13.89 18.32
C ALA A 532 16.64 14.58 19.44
N VAL A 533 15.96 14.99 20.50
CA VAL A 533 16.62 15.40 21.75
C VAL A 533 16.80 14.17 22.65
N CYS A 534 15.70 13.44 22.85
CA CYS A 534 15.64 12.18 23.57
C CYS A 534 14.31 11.47 23.29
N GLN A 535 14.23 10.21 23.71
CA GLN A 535 12.97 9.47 23.84
C GLN A 535 12.71 9.14 25.32
N GLU A 536 11.46 9.35 25.76
CA GLU A 536 10.98 8.97 27.10
C GLU A 536 9.73 8.11 26.93
N GLY A 537 9.90 6.78 26.94
CA GLY A 537 8.83 5.84 26.58
C GLY A 537 8.31 6.13 25.17
N ASN A 538 7.02 6.36 25.01
CA ASN A 538 6.41 6.67 23.71
C ASN A 538 6.56 8.14 23.28
N CYS A 539 7.18 9.00 24.09
CA CYS A 539 7.34 10.42 23.77
C CYS A 539 8.71 10.65 23.11
N LEU A 540 8.71 11.10 21.86
CA LEU A 540 9.91 11.54 21.14
C LEU A 540 9.99 13.07 21.16
N ARG A 541 11.02 13.62 21.80
CA ARG A 541 11.28 15.06 21.84
C ARG A 541 12.13 15.48 20.65
N LEU A 542 11.75 16.59 20.03
CA LEU A 542 12.38 17.15 18.84
C LEU A 542 13.20 18.39 19.19
N ASP A 543 14.22 18.67 18.38
CA ASP A 543 15.09 19.84 18.53
C ASP A 543 14.45 21.17 18.07
N ALA A 544 13.32 21.08 17.37
CA ALA A 544 12.54 22.22 16.91
C ALA A 544 11.04 21.95 17.03
N GLU A 545 10.26 23.03 17.05
CA GLU A 545 8.80 22.93 17.07
C GLU A 545 8.26 22.45 15.71
N LEU A 546 7.22 21.62 15.77
CA LEU A 546 6.43 21.22 14.63
C LEU A 546 5.65 22.42 14.07
N PRO A 547 5.57 22.56 12.74
CA PRO A 547 4.89 23.70 12.09
C PRO A 547 3.36 23.71 12.30
N VAL A 548 2.81 22.70 12.98
CA VAL A 548 1.36 22.50 13.18
C VAL A 548 0.89 22.81 14.60
N GLY A 549 1.79 23.12 15.55
CA GLY A 549 1.44 23.33 16.95
C GLY A 549 0.92 22.06 17.64
N ASN A 550 0.20 22.19 18.75
CA ASN A 550 -0.34 21.04 19.50
C ASN A 550 -1.50 20.36 18.75
N ASP A 551 -1.54 19.04 18.75
CA ASP A 551 -2.58 18.18 18.16
C ASP A 551 -2.85 18.39 16.65
N GLY A 552 -2.06 19.22 15.98
CA GLY A 552 -2.23 19.56 14.58
C GLY A 552 -2.08 18.36 13.63
N LEU A 553 -1.31 17.34 14.01
CA LEU A 553 -1.15 16.11 13.20
C LEU A 553 -2.42 15.27 13.16
N LEU A 554 -3.16 15.18 14.27
CA LEU A 554 -4.35 14.35 14.35
C LEU A 554 -5.58 15.02 13.73
N SER A 555 -5.56 16.36 13.60
CA SER A 555 -6.69 17.15 13.09
C SER A 555 -7.08 16.86 11.63
N VAL A 556 -6.23 16.16 10.90
CA VAL A 556 -6.39 15.82 9.47
C VAL A 556 -6.71 14.35 9.22
N GLY A 557 -6.95 13.56 10.29
CA GLY A 557 -7.43 12.18 10.20
C GLY A 557 -6.49 11.18 9.51
N THR A 558 -5.28 11.56 9.11
CA THR A 558 -4.34 10.74 8.33
C THR A 558 -3.19 10.21 9.16
N ASP A 559 -2.62 9.07 8.77
CA ASP A 559 -1.53 8.43 9.50
C ASP A 559 -0.17 9.07 9.20
N PHE A 560 0.38 9.76 10.21
CA PHE A 560 1.76 10.25 10.20
C PHE A 560 2.70 9.28 10.87
N TYR A 561 3.95 9.28 10.39
CA TYR A 561 5.00 8.43 10.90
C TYR A 561 6.25 9.24 11.20
N ALA A 562 6.91 8.90 12.31
CA ALA A 562 8.27 9.33 12.60
C ALA A 562 9.24 8.24 12.12
N TYR A 563 10.30 8.60 11.40
CA TYR A 563 11.32 7.67 10.91
C TYR A 563 12.73 8.20 11.17
N ILE A 564 13.68 7.29 11.36
CA ILE A 564 15.10 7.60 11.63
C ILE A 564 15.94 7.27 10.39
N LEU A 565 16.44 8.29 9.70
CA LEU A 565 17.27 8.11 8.49
C LEU A 565 18.76 7.94 8.79
N TYR A 566 19.22 8.52 9.88
CA TYR A 566 20.64 8.58 10.22
C TYR A 566 20.83 8.66 11.73
N GLY A 567 22.01 8.27 12.20
CA GLY A 567 22.41 8.29 13.60
C GLY A 567 21.76 7.17 14.40
N LYS A 568 21.75 7.34 15.72
CA LYS A 568 21.33 6.28 16.63
C LYS A 568 19.93 5.77 16.31
N GLY A 569 19.80 4.46 16.09
CA GLY A 569 18.52 3.81 15.82
C GLY A 569 18.03 3.90 14.38
N MET A 570 18.92 4.22 13.43
CA MET A 570 18.64 4.26 11.99
C MET A 570 17.83 3.04 11.50
N GLY A 571 16.88 3.29 10.59
CA GLY A 571 16.08 2.27 9.93
C GLY A 571 14.77 1.94 10.66
N GLN A 572 14.50 2.54 11.81
CA GLN A 572 13.24 2.39 12.51
C GLN A 572 12.23 3.46 12.09
N TYR A 573 10.95 3.11 12.11
CA TYR A 573 9.83 4.04 11.98
C TYR A 573 8.68 3.65 12.93
N ARG A 574 7.83 4.61 13.32
CA ARG A 574 6.67 4.42 14.21
C ARG A 574 5.51 5.29 13.78
N LYS A 575 4.27 4.76 13.87
CA LYS A 575 3.06 5.58 13.72
C LYS A 575 2.97 6.57 14.88
N ILE A 576 2.58 7.80 14.57
CA ILE A 576 2.34 8.86 15.54
C ILE A 576 0.87 8.80 15.97
N THR A 577 0.63 8.79 17.27
CA THR A 577 -0.70 8.77 17.89
C THR A 577 -1.09 10.10 18.52
N GLY A 578 -0.21 11.11 18.48
CA GLY A 578 -0.49 12.47 18.93
C GLY A 578 0.75 13.36 18.90
N ASN A 579 0.59 14.66 19.15
CA ASN A 579 1.73 15.58 19.19
C ASN A 579 1.51 16.81 20.09
N SER A 580 2.61 17.33 20.61
CA SER A 580 2.71 18.70 21.11
C SER A 580 3.51 19.56 20.13
N ALA A 581 3.78 20.82 20.47
CA ALA A 581 4.61 21.70 19.67
C ALA A 581 6.03 21.13 19.45
N ALA A 582 6.67 20.52 20.46
CA ALA A 582 8.07 20.08 20.37
C ALA A 582 8.26 18.55 20.58
N ALA A 583 7.19 17.77 20.49
CA ALA A 583 7.26 16.32 20.67
C ALA A 583 6.14 15.60 19.91
N VAL A 584 6.39 14.34 19.57
CA VAL A 584 5.38 13.41 19.05
C VAL A 584 5.22 12.23 20.00
N TYR A 585 4.00 11.70 20.07
CA TYR A 585 3.67 10.48 20.81
C TYR A 585 3.56 9.33 19.81
N LEU A 586 4.31 8.26 20.06
CA LEU A 586 4.42 7.10 19.18
C LEU A 586 3.48 5.99 19.65
N GLU A 587 3.02 5.14 18.73
CA GLU A 587 2.25 3.94 19.05
C GLU A 587 3.00 2.99 20.00
N SER A 588 4.33 2.96 19.87
CA SER A 588 5.27 2.19 20.70
C SER A 588 6.65 2.87 20.63
N PRO A 589 7.54 2.66 21.61
CA PRO A 589 8.86 3.28 21.59
C PRO A 589 9.71 2.69 20.46
N PHE A 590 10.70 3.46 20.00
CA PHE A 590 11.80 2.88 19.24
C PHE A 590 12.54 1.86 20.10
N ARG A 591 12.96 0.74 19.48
CA ARG A 591 13.71 -0.32 20.16
C ARG A 591 15.11 0.15 20.53
N VAL A 592 15.78 0.81 19.59
CA VAL A 592 17.00 1.58 19.85
C VAL A 592 16.56 3.03 20.01
N GLU A 593 16.68 3.54 21.23
CA GLU A 593 16.23 4.89 21.57
C GLU A 593 17.06 5.94 20.81
N PRO A 594 16.42 6.87 20.07
CA PRO A 594 17.14 7.93 19.38
C PRO A 594 17.73 8.95 20.37
N ASP A 595 18.81 9.60 19.94
CA ASP A 595 19.48 10.68 20.68
C ASP A 595 19.81 11.87 19.75
N ALA A 596 20.63 12.82 20.20
CA ALA A 596 21.03 14.00 19.43
C ALA A 596 21.75 13.68 18.09
N THR A 597 22.23 12.45 17.90
CA THR A 597 22.79 12.00 16.63
C THR A 597 21.71 11.58 15.64
N SER A 598 20.53 11.17 16.12
CA SER A 598 19.42 10.68 15.31
C SER A 598 18.79 11.79 14.48
N ARG A 599 18.61 11.54 13.19
CA ARG A 599 17.89 12.42 12.26
C ARG A 599 16.48 11.90 12.02
N ILE A 600 15.51 12.69 12.43
CA ILE A 600 14.09 12.34 12.43
C ILE A 600 13.41 13.04 11.26
N GLY A 601 12.63 12.26 10.49
CA GLY A 601 11.64 12.80 9.57
C GLY A 601 10.23 12.47 10.05
N ILE A 602 9.29 13.39 9.85
CA ILE A 602 7.85 13.16 10.08
C ILE A 602 7.09 13.37 8.78
N LYS A 603 6.38 12.34 8.33
CA LYS A 603 5.68 12.35 7.04
C LYS A 603 4.58 11.29 6.96
N LEU A 604 3.67 11.46 6.02
CA LEU A 604 2.85 10.37 5.47
C LEU A 604 3.75 9.35 4.75
N MET A 605 3.33 8.10 4.70
CA MET A 605 4.13 7.02 4.13
C MET A 605 3.31 6.11 3.21
N SER A 606 3.99 5.53 2.22
CA SER A 606 3.54 4.33 1.51
C SER A 606 4.14 3.16 2.27
N ASN A 607 3.37 2.45 3.09
CA ASN A 607 3.95 1.36 3.89
C ASN A 607 3.07 0.12 4.02
N ARG A 608 3.72 -1.05 4.05
CA ARG A 608 3.05 -2.35 4.20
C ARG A 608 1.98 -2.63 3.14
N ASN A 609 2.09 -2.01 1.97
CA ASN A 609 1.21 -2.32 0.83
C ASN A 609 1.69 -3.57 0.11
N LEU A 610 0.74 -4.42 -0.28
CA LEU A 610 0.98 -5.66 -1.02
C LEU A 610 0.49 -5.50 -2.46
N TRP A 611 1.42 -5.52 -3.42
CA TRP A 611 1.17 -5.51 -4.85
C TRP A 611 1.43 -6.92 -5.38
N LEU A 612 0.38 -7.73 -5.49
CA LEU A 612 0.48 -9.18 -5.67
C LEU A 612 -0.11 -9.62 -7.01
N ARG A 613 0.66 -10.32 -7.85
CA ARG A 613 0.15 -11.00 -9.05
C ARG A 613 -0.71 -10.15 -9.99
N ASN A 614 -0.40 -8.86 -10.08
CA ASN A 614 -1.05 -8.01 -11.07
C ASN A 614 -0.43 -8.29 -12.44
N GLN A 615 -1.24 -8.20 -13.49
CA GLN A 615 -0.80 -8.34 -14.87
C GLN A 615 -0.86 -6.98 -15.56
N ILE A 616 0.28 -6.50 -16.02
CA ILE A 616 0.41 -5.23 -16.71
C ILE A 616 0.77 -5.52 -18.17
N ARG A 617 -0.05 -5.05 -19.11
CA ARG A 617 0.12 -5.33 -20.55
C ARG A 617 0.03 -4.06 -21.39
N CYS A 618 0.88 -3.96 -22.41
CA CYS A 618 0.82 -2.94 -23.45
C CYS A 618 0.60 -1.53 -22.89
N SER A 619 1.40 -1.16 -21.90
CA SER A 619 1.21 0.05 -21.10
C SER A 619 2.46 0.91 -21.12
N ARG A 620 2.27 2.23 -21.08
CA ARG A 620 3.32 3.24 -21.12
C ARG A 620 3.46 3.87 -19.73
N GLY A 621 4.17 3.15 -18.87
CA GLY A 621 4.59 3.63 -17.56
C GLY A 621 4.93 2.53 -16.58
N ALA A 622 5.60 2.90 -15.49
CA ALA A 622 6.00 1.96 -14.46
C ALA A 622 4.93 1.82 -13.36
N LEU A 623 5.02 0.70 -12.63
CA LEU A 623 4.44 0.56 -11.31
C LEU A 623 5.32 1.31 -10.30
N GLN A 624 4.87 2.50 -9.89
CA GLN A 624 5.52 3.40 -8.96
C GLN A 624 4.99 3.20 -7.54
N PHE A 625 5.43 2.16 -6.84
CA PHE A 625 4.87 1.81 -5.52
C PHE A 625 5.36 2.71 -4.37
N VAL A 626 6.39 3.53 -4.60
CA VAL A 626 6.84 4.59 -3.69
C VAL A 626 7.18 5.83 -4.48
N TYR A 627 6.44 6.93 -4.29
CA TYR A 627 6.83 8.27 -4.69
C TYR A 627 6.82 9.19 -3.47
N GLY A 628 8.00 9.59 -3.01
CA GLY A 628 8.16 10.27 -1.72
C GLY A 628 8.72 9.31 -0.68
N ALA A 629 7.94 8.94 0.33
CA ALA A 629 8.40 8.07 1.42
C ALA A 629 7.72 6.69 1.41
N GLY A 630 8.47 5.60 1.65
CA GLY A 630 7.88 4.29 1.85
C GLY A 630 8.76 3.25 2.53
N PHE A 631 8.10 2.36 3.28
CA PHE A 631 8.70 1.28 4.07
C PHE A 631 7.92 -0.02 3.92
N ASP A 632 8.59 -1.17 3.91
CA ASP A 632 7.93 -2.49 4.03
C ASP A 632 6.87 -2.77 2.94
N ASN A 633 6.96 -2.14 1.77
CA ASN A 633 6.08 -2.49 0.65
C ASN A 633 6.57 -3.76 -0.03
N MET A 634 5.63 -4.56 -0.54
CA MET A 634 5.93 -5.80 -1.25
C MET A 634 5.36 -5.74 -2.66
N VAL A 635 6.21 -6.00 -3.65
CA VAL A 635 5.84 -6.14 -5.06
C VAL A 635 6.22 -7.55 -5.49
N VAL A 636 5.24 -8.45 -5.52
CA VAL A 636 5.50 -9.90 -5.63
C VAL A 636 4.67 -10.57 -6.72
N GLY A 637 5.33 -11.37 -7.55
CA GLY A 637 4.66 -12.22 -8.54
C GLY A 637 3.94 -11.45 -9.65
N ASN A 638 4.22 -10.16 -9.83
CA ASN A 638 3.57 -9.36 -10.88
C ASN A 638 4.18 -9.71 -12.24
N GLU A 639 3.35 -9.68 -13.27
CA GLU A 639 3.75 -9.96 -14.64
C GLU A 639 3.61 -8.73 -15.52
N PHE A 640 4.69 -8.37 -16.21
CA PHE A 640 4.73 -7.25 -17.13
C PHE A 640 5.01 -7.75 -18.54
N TYR A 641 4.18 -7.32 -19.49
CA TYR A 641 4.29 -7.62 -20.92
C TYR A 641 4.22 -6.31 -21.72
N ASP A 642 5.30 -5.95 -22.41
CA ASP A 642 5.36 -4.71 -23.17
C ASP A 642 5.04 -3.47 -22.31
N ALA A 643 5.70 -3.37 -21.15
CA ALA A 643 5.51 -2.30 -20.17
C ALA A 643 6.85 -1.83 -19.54
N PRO A 644 6.98 -0.58 -19.04
CA PRO A 644 8.23 -0.09 -18.46
C PRO A 644 8.77 -0.78 -17.20
N GLY A 645 7.96 -1.51 -16.43
CA GLY A 645 8.43 -2.28 -15.26
C GLY A 645 8.09 -1.64 -13.91
N ILE A 646 9.02 -1.70 -12.95
CA ILE A 646 8.78 -1.36 -11.53
C ILE A 646 9.71 -0.23 -11.09
N THR A 647 9.17 0.77 -10.39
CA THR A 647 9.94 1.92 -9.91
C THR A 647 9.66 2.31 -8.46
N ALA A 648 10.70 2.84 -7.78
CA ALA A 648 10.62 3.45 -6.45
C ALA A 648 11.44 4.74 -6.39
N PHE A 649 10.87 5.81 -5.81
CA PHE A 649 11.49 7.12 -5.69
C PHE A 649 11.41 7.62 -4.24
N GLY A 650 12.53 7.54 -3.54
CA GLY A 650 12.77 8.25 -2.29
C GLY A 650 13.13 9.70 -2.58
N LEU A 651 12.15 10.59 -2.81
CA LEU A 651 12.42 11.95 -3.31
C LEU A 651 12.11 13.09 -2.33
N SER A 652 12.88 14.17 -2.47
CA SER A 652 12.60 15.50 -1.92
C SER A 652 11.53 16.23 -2.74
N HIS A 653 10.41 16.61 -2.11
CA HIS A 653 9.32 17.36 -2.76
C HIS A 653 9.50 18.89 -2.66
N THR A 654 10.37 19.39 -1.78
CA THR A 654 10.56 20.83 -1.60
C THR A 654 11.96 21.26 -2.03
N ASP A 655 12.07 22.51 -2.46
CA ASP A 655 13.34 23.13 -2.86
C ASP A 655 14.36 23.24 -1.70
N GLY A 656 13.96 22.88 -0.47
CA GLY A 656 14.71 23.01 0.78
C GLY A 656 15.50 21.80 1.28
N GLY A 657 15.53 20.67 0.56
CA GLY A 657 16.41 19.54 0.92
C GLY A 657 15.77 18.42 1.74
N ASP A 658 14.44 18.26 1.70
CA ASP A 658 13.74 17.15 2.36
C ASP A 658 14.25 15.78 1.89
N VAL A 659 14.61 14.89 2.81
CA VAL A 659 14.97 13.50 2.48
C VAL A 659 13.82 12.53 2.80
N SER A 660 13.27 11.85 1.80
CA SER A 660 12.21 10.85 1.97
C SER A 660 12.74 9.43 1.76
N PRO A 661 12.50 8.49 2.69
CA PRO A 661 13.03 7.14 2.60
C PRO A 661 12.31 6.28 1.56
N ALA A 662 13.03 5.42 0.85
CA ALA A 662 12.50 4.23 0.20
C ALA A 662 13.26 3.04 0.80
N ALA A 663 12.75 2.49 1.90
CA ALA A 663 13.50 1.53 2.71
C ALA A 663 12.77 0.22 2.95
N PHE A 664 13.52 -0.87 3.13
CA PHE A 664 12.95 -2.19 3.45
C PHE A 664 11.81 -2.62 2.51
N ASN A 665 11.91 -2.32 1.21
CA ASN A 665 10.91 -2.79 0.24
C ASN A 665 11.38 -4.09 -0.41
N PHE A 666 10.43 -4.96 -0.75
CA PHE A 666 10.68 -6.33 -1.21
C PHE A 666 10.10 -6.50 -2.62
N LEU A 667 10.96 -6.78 -3.60
CA LEU A 667 10.58 -7.01 -5.00
C LEU A 667 10.94 -8.45 -5.36
N TYR A 668 9.97 -9.36 -5.26
CA TYR A 668 10.18 -10.81 -5.37
C TYR A 668 9.44 -11.42 -6.54
N ASP A 669 10.08 -12.39 -7.19
CA ASP A 669 9.42 -13.33 -8.11
C ASP A 669 8.62 -12.64 -9.23
N ASN A 670 8.95 -11.39 -9.58
CA ASN A 670 8.27 -10.66 -10.65
C ASN A 670 8.83 -11.10 -12.00
N ARG A 671 7.95 -11.11 -13.01
CA ARG A 671 8.31 -11.47 -14.39
C ARG A 671 8.11 -10.29 -15.32
N LEU A 672 9.20 -9.86 -15.94
CA LEU A 672 9.29 -8.67 -16.77
C LEU A 672 9.67 -9.12 -18.19
N THR A 673 8.74 -9.10 -19.15
CA THR A 673 8.95 -9.56 -20.53
C THR A 673 8.75 -8.44 -21.54
N ASN A 674 9.76 -8.20 -22.39
CA ASN A 674 9.82 -7.05 -23.31
C ASN A 674 9.58 -5.72 -22.59
N THR A 675 10.25 -5.54 -21.46
CA THR A 675 10.04 -4.45 -20.51
C THR A 675 11.36 -3.77 -20.19
N ALA A 676 11.32 -2.54 -19.68
CA ALA A 676 12.54 -1.76 -19.46
C ALA A 676 13.35 -2.23 -18.24
N GLU A 677 12.85 -2.08 -17.01
CA GLU A 677 13.70 -2.26 -15.82
C GLU A 677 12.94 -2.40 -14.48
N ILE A 678 13.69 -2.82 -13.45
CA ILE A 678 13.41 -2.51 -12.05
C ILE A 678 14.33 -1.36 -11.66
N ALA A 679 13.79 -0.21 -11.26
CA ALA A 679 14.61 0.94 -10.92
C ALA A 679 14.22 1.61 -9.60
N MET A 680 15.18 1.76 -8.71
CA MET A 680 15.00 2.43 -7.43
C MET A 680 15.97 3.62 -7.33
N TYR A 681 15.43 4.76 -6.94
CA TYR A 681 16.17 6.01 -6.89
C TYR A 681 16.04 6.63 -5.51
N GLY A 682 17.19 6.86 -4.87
CA GLY A 682 17.33 7.76 -3.75
C GLY A 682 17.41 9.22 -4.20
N SER A 683 17.56 10.12 -3.24
CA SER A 683 17.69 11.55 -3.46
C SER A 683 19.05 12.03 -2.96
N LEU A 684 20.06 12.02 -3.83
CA LEU A 684 21.19 12.92 -3.68
C LEU A 684 21.08 14.02 -4.74
N ARG A 685 20.99 15.29 -4.31
CA ARG A 685 21.37 16.41 -5.19
C ARG A 685 22.90 16.34 -5.35
N ARG A 686 23.43 16.02 -6.53
CA ARG A 686 24.79 16.50 -6.91
C ARG A 686 24.77 17.58 -8.00
N GLY A 687 23.68 18.32 -8.14
CA GLY A 687 23.54 19.32 -9.20
C GLY A 687 24.35 20.58 -9.01
N GLU A 688 25.13 20.91 -10.04
CA GLU A 688 25.80 22.19 -10.29
C GLU A 688 24.95 23.39 -9.83
N GLY A 689 25.39 24.03 -8.74
CA GLY A 689 24.64 25.10 -8.07
C GLY A 689 24.36 24.79 -6.59
N ALA A 690 24.41 23.50 -6.19
CA ALA A 690 25.06 23.19 -4.92
C ALA A 690 26.50 23.69 -5.10
N THR A 691 26.82 24.83 -4.47
CA THR A 691 28.21 25.13 -4.17
C THR A 691 28.85 23.86 -3.57
N GLU A 692 30.16 23.69 -3.67
CA GLU A 692 30.90 22.60 -2.99
C GLU A 692 30.53 22.42 -1.49
N SER A 693 29.77 23.37 -0.98
CA SER A 693 28.98 23.32 0.21
C SER A 693 27.50 22.92 0.02
N GLY A 694 27.19 21.61 -0.07
CA GLY A 694 25.91 21.08 0.44
C GLY A 694 25.75 21.27 1.96
N GLN A 695 26.27 22.39 2.47
CA GLN A 695 26.46 22.73 3.86
C GLN A 695 25.19 23.39 4.36
N GLY A 696 24.74 22.98 5.55
CA GLY A 696 24.01 23.89 6.42
C GLY A 696 24.80 25.19 6.61
N ALA A 697 24.18 26.22 7.19
CA ALA A 697 24.86 27.49 7.48
C ALA A 697 26.14 27.35 8.35
N ASP A 698 26.40 26.16 8.89
CA ASP A 698 27.52 25.75 9.73
C ASP A 698 28.65 24.99 9.00
N GLY A 699 28.51 24.68 7.71
CA GLY A 699 29.52 23.92 7.00
C GLY A 699 29.33 22.39 6.96
N SER A 700 28.21 21.86 7.49
CA SER A 700 27.95 20.41 7.56
C SER A 700 27.07 19.92 6.41
N TYR A 701 27.51 18.87 5.70
CA TYR A 701 26.63 18.15 4.78
C TYR A 701 25.53 17.48 5.61
N LEU A 702 24.25 17.81 5.36
CA LEU A 702 23.14 17.32 6.18
C LEU A 702 23.07 15.78 6.28
N TYR A 703 23.58 15.06 5.27
CA TYR A 703 23.58 13.59 5.20
C TYR A 703 24.84 13.04 4.50
N GLN A 704 26.03 13.43 4.96
CA GLN A 704 27.28 12.85 4.43
C GLN A 704 27.30 11.32 4.68
N GLY A 705 27.28 10.52 3.60
CA GLY A 705 27.50 9.07 3.65
C GLY A 705 26.28 8.18 3.83
N THR A 706 25.05 8.71 3.91
CA THR A 706 23.84 7.88 4.00
C THR A 706 22.82 8.18 2.91
N SER A 707 22.43 7.11 2.22
CA SER A 707 21.35 7.10 1.25
C SER A 707 20.00 6.97 1.97
N ASN A 708 18.96 7.56 1.39
CA ASN A 708 17.57 7.35 1.78
C ASN A 708 16.92 6.15 1.08
N LEU A 709 17.68 5.42 0.26
CA LEU A 709 17.30 4.18 -0.40
C LEU A 709 18.14 3.04 0.20
N PHE A 710 17.60 2.32 1.18
CA PHE A 710 18.34 1.30 1.92
C PHE A 710 17.49 0.14 2.43
N GLY A 711 18.11 -1.00 2.71
CA GLY A 711 17.40 -2.17 3.24
C GLY A 711 16.48 -2.87 2.23
N ASN A 712 16.46 -2.44 0.96
CA ASN A 712 15.58 -3.02 -0.05
C ASN A 712 16.14 -4.37 -0.52
N ILE A 713 15.26 -5.32 -0.83
CA ILE A 713 15.63 -6.63 -1.39
C ILE A 713 14.96 -6.82 -2.76
N ILE A 714 15.79 -7.03 -3.78
CA ILE A 714 15.39 -7.39 -5.14
C ILE A 714 15.86 -8.82 -5.40
N ARG A 715 14.92 -9.76 -5.38
CA ARG A 715 15.26 -11.20 -5.36
C ARG A 715 14.38 -12.03 -6.27
N ARG A 716 14.98 -13.02 -6.95
CA ARG A 716 14.28 -14.01 -7.81
C ARG A 716 13.41 -13.42 -8.94
N ASN A 717 13.65 -12.19 -9.34
CA ASN A 717 12.95 -11.60 -10.47
C ASN A 717 13.50 -12.17 -11.79
N GLN A 718 12.63 -12.28 -12.79
CA GLN A 718 12.97 -12.71 -14.14
C GLN A 718 12.77 -11.55 -15.11
N ILE A 719 13.85 -11.07 -15.72
CA ILE A 719 13.84 -9.90 -16.59
C ILE A 719 14.33 -10.31 -17.99
N PHE A 720 13.41 -10.28 -18.95
CA PHE A 720 13.64 -10.59 -20.36
C PHE A 720 13.45 -9.31 -21.17
N THR A 721 14.53 -8.59 -21.46
CA THR A 721 14.46 -7.33 -22.22
C THR A 721 14.90 -7.54 -23.67
N VAL A 722 14.32 -6.77 -24.60
CA VAL A 722 14.71 -6.75 -26.02
C VAL A 722 14.89 -5.32 -26.56
N ALA A 723 14.75 -4.29 -25.72
CA ALA A 723 14.79 -2.89 -26.12
C ALA A 723 15.40 -1.99 -25.01
N MET A 724 15.93 -0.83 -25.42
CA MET A 724 16.66 0.07 -24.52
C MET A 724 15.86 0.42 -23.25
N PRO A 725 16.52 0.46 -22.08
CA PRO A 725 15.95 0.96 -20.83
C PRO A 725 15.34 2.34 -21.05
N SER A 726 14.30 2.64 -20.28
CA SER A 726 13.39 3.77 -20.49
C SER A 726 14.04 5.15 -20.31
N GLY A 727 14.88 5.57 -21.26
CA GLY A 727 15.27 6.97 -21.46
C GLY A 727 14.07 7.92 -21.65
N ALA A 728 12.84 7.40 -21.68
CA ALA A 728 11.59 8.11 -21.71
C ALA A 728 10.91 8.33 -20.34
N ASN A 729 11.43 7.80 -19.22
CA ASN A 729 10.86 8.17 -17.92
C ASN A 729 11.32 9.60 -17.57
N GLN A 730 10.37 10.52 -17.42
CA GLN A 730 10.62 11.91 -17.00
C GLN A 730 11.52 11.98 -15.77
N TYR A 731 11.45 11.01 -14.84
CA TYR A 731 12.26 11.03 -13.63
C TYR A 731 13.73 10.71 -13.85
N TYR A 732 14.06 9.88 -14.84
CA TYR A 732 15.46 9.71 -15.24
C TYR A 732 16.05 11.05 -15.73
N ASN A 733 15.26 11.77 -16.54
CA ASN A 733 15.64 13.09 -17.03
C ASN A 733 15.64 14.18 -15.93
N VAL A 734 14.72 14.11 -14.95
CA VAL A 734 14.72 15.00 -13.78
C VAL A 734 15.92 14.72 -12.88
N TRP A 735 16.28 13.44 -12.66
CA TRP A 735 17.47 13.06 -11.92
C TRP A 735 18.72 13.59 -12.62
N LEU A 736 18.88 13.37 -13.94
CA LEU A 736 19.99 13.94 -14.73
C LEU A 736 20.06 15.47 -14.67
N LYS A 737 18.92 16.16 -14.77
CA LYS A 737 18.84 17.61 -14.61
C LYS A 737 19.28 18.06 -13.21
N ARG A 738 18.85 17.34 -12.16
CA ARG A 738 19.21 17.61 -10.77
C ARG A 738 20.66 17.26 -10.43
N GLN A 739 21.39 16.55 -11.29
CA GLN A 739 22.82 16.26 -11.19
C GLN A 739 23.69 17.25 -11.98
N GLY A 740 23.11 18.32 -12.55
CA GLY A 740 23.88 19.34 -13.26
C GLY A 740 24.45 18.83 -14.58
N CYS A 741 23.71 17.96 -15.29
CA CYS A 741 24.05 17.54 -16.65
C CYS A 741 23.14 18.26 -17.68
N PRO A 742 23.34 19.57 -17.96
CA PRO A 742 22.49 20.32 -18.88
C PRO A 742 22.59 19.85 -20.34
N GLU A 743 23.67 19.18 -20.72
CA GLU A 743 23.90 18.70 -22.11
C GLU A 743 23.03 17.48 -22.50
N LEU A 744 22.42 16.78 -21.53
CA LEU A 744 21.53 15.62 -21.77
C LEU A 744 20.04 16.01 -21.86
N CYS A 745 19.71 17.29 -22.06
CA CYS A 745 18.32 17.79 -22.09
C CYS A 745 17.58 17.67 -23.44
N CYS A 746 18.24 17.24 -24.52
CA CYS A 746 17.58 16.69 -25.72
C CYS A 746 17.47 15.18 -25.54
N PRO A 747 16.40 14.46 -25.93
CA PRO A 747 16.20 13.05 -25.58
C PRO A 747 17.43 12.24 -26.00
N PRO A 748 18.38 11.99 -25.08
CA PRO A 748 19.59 11.30 -25.45
C PRO A 748 19.21 9.82 -25.39
N GLN A 749 19.84 9.03 -26.22
CA GLN A 749 19.95 7.61 -25.93
C GLN A 749 20.32 7.50 -24.44
N ALA A 750 19.48 6.84 -23.63
CA ALA A 750 19.85 6.53 -22.26
C ALA A 750 21.30 6.04 -22.31
N PRO A 751 22.21 6.55 -21.45
CA PRO A 751 23.59 6.10 -21.49
C PRO A 751 23.55 4.57 -21.54
N PRO A 752 24.37 3.92 -22.39
CA PRO A 752 24.30 2.48 -22.69
C PRO A 752 24.47 1.54 -21.47
N GLU A 753 24.49 2.11 -20.27
CA GLU A 753 24.82 1.57 -18.97
C GLU A 753 23.64 1.57 -17.98
N THR A 754 22.41 1.91 -18.41
CA THR A 754 21.20 1.69 -17.58
C THR A 754 20.91 0.19 -17.51
N GLY A 755 20.98 -0.37 -16.31
CA GLY A 755 20.80 -1.80 -16.07
C GLY A 755 19.35 -2.25 -16.17
N ALA A 756 19.13 -3.55 -16.38
CA ALA A 756 17.84 -4.18 -16.16
C ALA A 756 17.37 -4.06 -14.69
N ILE A 757 18.33 -3.94 -13.75
CA ILE A 757 18.10 -3.51 -12.38
C ILE A 757 18.97 -2.28 -12.10
N ASN A 758 18.34 -1.18 -11.70
CA ASN A 758 19.01 0.09 -11.37
C ASN A 758 18.79 0.45 -9.91
N LEU A 759 19.88 0.67 -9.19
CA LEU A 759 19.88 1.27 -7.85
C LEU A 759 20.70 2.55 -7.92
N MET A 760 20.04 3.69 -7.79
CA MET A 760 20.69 5.00 -7.87
C MET A 760 20.63 5.69 -6.51
N ASP A 761 21.75 6.22 -6.07
CA ASP A 761 21.94 6.87 -4.78
C ASP A 761 21.43 5.99 -3.63
N GLY A 762 21.74 4.68 -3.67
CA GLY A 762 21.24 3.64 -2.75
C GLY A 762 22.35 3.00 -1.92
N CYS A 763 22.17 2.88 -0.60
CA CYS A 763 23.11 2.16 0.26
C CYS A 763 22.48 0.88 0.81
N TRP A 764 23.28 -0.16 1.06
CA TRP A 764 22.82 -1.30 1.87
C TRP A 764 21.55 -1.97 1.31
N ASN A 765 21.52 -2.26 0.02
CA ASN A 765 20.44 -2.97 -0.66
C ASN A 765 20.92 -4.35 -1.12
N VAL A 766 20.03 -5.34 -1.21
CA VAL A 766 20.33 -6.69 -1.69
C VAL A 766 19.75 -6.88 -3.09
N VAL A 767 20.59 -7.33 -4.03
CA VAL A 767 20.18 -7.79 -5.36
C VAL A 767 20.69 -9.20 -5.56
N GLU A 768 19.82 -10.21 -5.49
CA GLU A 768 20.27 -11.60 -5.59
C GLU A 768 19.31 -12.56 -6.27
N CYS A 769 19.85 -13.67 -6.79
CA CYS A 769 19.08 -14.75 -7.40
C CYS A 769 18.16 -14.30 -8.56
N ASN A 770 18.41 -13.14 -9.17
CA ASN A 770 17.64 -12.67 -10.32
C ASN A 770 18.13 -13.33 -11.61
N TYR A 771 17.23 -13.52 -12.56
CA TYR A 771 17.54 -13.99 -13.91
C TYR A 771 17.36 -12.86 -14.91
N ILE A 772 18.44 -12.46 -15.59
CA ILE A 772 18.45 -11.37 -16.57
C ILE A 772 18.85 -11.93 -17.93
N TYR A 773 18.01 -11.67 -18.95
CA TYR A 773 18.21 -12.14 -20.30
C TYR A 773 18.13 -11.01 -21.32
N ASN A 774 19.11 -10.97 -22.23
CA ASN A 774 19.14 -10.11 -23.43
C ASN A 774 19.11 -8.59 -23.14
N ALA A 775 19.80 -8.17 -22.07
CA ALA A 775 19.88 -6.77 -21.64
C ALA A 775 21.15 -6.06 -22.12
N PRO A 776 21.11 -4.75 -22.45
CA PRO A 776 22.33 -3.99 -22.71
C PRO A 776 23.21 -3.91 -21.46
N CYS A 777 22.60 -3.71 -20.29
CA CYS A 777 23.27 -3.74 -19.00
C CYS A 777 22.46 -4.59 -18.01
N GLY A 778 23.13 -5.39 -17.18
CA GLY A 778 22.52 -6.30 -16.21
C GLY A 778 22.06 -5.56 -14.97
N ILE A 779 23.00 -5.24 -14.08
CA ILE A 779 22.73 -4.53 -12.83
C ILE A 779 23.61 -3.27 -12.78
N ALA A 780 23.01 -2.12 -12.51
CA ALA A 780 23.73 -0.88 -12.26
C ALA A 780 23.45 -0.38 -10.84
N ILE A 781 24.51 -0.10 -10.08
CA ILE A 781 24.45 0.48 -8.74
C ILE A 781 25.29 1.76 -8.76
N ARG A 782 24.70 2.93 -8.49
CA ARG A 782 25.43 4.21 -8.53
C ARG A 782 25.19 5.07 -7.29
N GLY A 783 26.14 5.92 -6.94
CA GLY A 783 25.94 7.03 -6.00
C GLY A 783 25.70 6.63 -4.53
N GLY A 784 25.98 5.38 -4.15
CA GLY A 784 25.78 4.87 -2.80
C GLY A 784 26.92 3.95 -2.33
N GLY A 785 26.69 3.15 -1.28
CA GLY A 785 27.71 2.29 -0.67
C GLY A 785 27.12 1.04 -0.02
N GLY A 786 27.91 -0.02 0.12
CA GLY A 786 27.50 -1.24 0.85
C GLY A 786 26.36 -2.05 0.22
N GLY A 787 26.07 -1.86 -1.08
CA GLY A 787 25.16 -2.73 -1.80
C GLY A 787 25.71 -4.17 -1.91
N LEU A 788 24.82 -5.16 -1.91
CA LEU A 788 25.16 -6.58 -2.00
C LEU A 788 24.58 -7.16 -3.27
N CYS A 789 25.44 -7.74 -4.11
CA CYS A 789 25.02 -8.38 -5.37
C CYS A 789 25.59 -9.80 -5.44
N ARG A 790 24.71 -10.81 -5.53
CA ARG A 790 25.12 -12.23 -5.50
C ARG A 790 24.19 -13.13 -6.29
N ARG A 791 24.73 -14.18 -6.94
CA ARG A 791 23.95 -15.26 -7.60
C ARG A 791 22.91 -14.79 -8.61
N ASN A 792 23.13 -13.64 -9.23
CA ASN A 792 22.31 -13.20 -10.35
C ASN A 792 22.80 -13.92 -11.61
N LYS A 793 21.91 -14.60 -12.32
CA LYS A 793 22.21 -15.28 -13.57
C LYS A 793 21.92 -14.33 -14.73
N MET A 794 22.94 -14.05 -15.53
CA MET A 794 22.85 -13.15 -16.67
C MET A 794 23.19 -13.89 -17.96
N ASN A 795 22.36 -13.77 -18.99
CA ASN A 795 22.60 -14.40 -20.29
C ASN A 795 22.31 -13.40 -21.42
N ARG A 796 23.20 -13.33 -22.42
CA ARG A 796 23.17 -12.32 -23.49
C ARG A 796 23.11 -10.88 -22.95
N VAL A 797 23.86 -10.62 -21.88
CA VAL A 797 23.97 -9.28 -21.29
C VAL A 797 25.30 -8.66 -21.68
N ALA A 798 25.28 -7.53 -22.39
CA ALA A 798 26.51 -6.93 -22.93
C ALA A 798 27.40 -6.36 -21.81
N ILE A 799 26.80 -5.68 -20.84
CA ILE A 799 27.48 -5.14 -19.66
C ILE A 799 26.85 -5.78 -18.42
N PRO A 800 27.40 -6.88 -17.86
CA PRO A 800 26.78 -7.56 -16.72
C PRO A 800 26.58 -6.64 -15.52
N PHE A 801 27.54 -5.74 -15.27
CA PHE A 801 27.55 -4.92 -14.06
C PHE A 801 28.15 -3.54 -14.28
N VAL A 802 27.53 -2.51 -13.70
CA VAL A 802 28.03 -1.13 -13.66
C VAL A 802 28.00 -0.63 -12.21
N THR A 803 29.13 -0.10 -11.73
CA THR A 803 29.23 0.49 -10.40
C THR A 803 30.25 1.62 -10.35
N ASP A 804 29.95 2.67 -9.59
CA ASP A 804 30.90 3.69 -9.14
C ASP A 804 31.20 3.59 -7.63
N CYS A 805 30.70 2.54 -6.97
CA CYS A 805 30.73 2.35 -5.53
C CYS A 805 31.85 1.36 -5.14
N GLU A 806 33.00 1.85 -4.65
CA GLU A 806 34.16 1.02 -4.26
C GLU A 806 33.86 0.05 -3.10
N GLU A 807 32.84 0.32 -2.29
CA GLU A 807 32.50 -0.44 -1.07
C GLU A 807 31.40 -1.50 -1.25
N SER A 808 30.89 -1.72 -2.47
CA SER A 808 29.87 -2.77 -2.65
C SER A 808 30.53 -4.15 -2.71
N ILE A 809 29.90 -5.14 -2.08
CA ILE A 809 30.44 -6.51 -2.03
C ILE A 809 29.89 -7.28 -3.22
N TYR A 810 30.78 -7.57 -4.18
CA TYR A 810 30.48 -8.36 -5.37
C TYR A 810 30.96 -9.79 -5.16
N LEU A 811 30.04 -10.76 -5.21
CA LEU A 811 30.37 -12.18 -5.18
C LEU A 811 29.79 -12.87 -6.42
N PRO A 812 30.43 -12.73 -7.59
CA PRO A 812 29.94 -13.36 -8.81
C PRO A 812 30.13 -14.88 -8.74
N GLU A 813 29.04 -15.61 -8.98
CA GLU A 813 29.07 -16.92 -9.65
C GLU A 813 28.75 -16.63 -11.13
N TYR A 814 29.70 -16.04 -11.85
CA TYR A 814 29.58 -15.84 -13.30
C TYR A 814 30.33 -16.97 -14.00
N GLU A 815 29.60 -17.94 -14.55
CA GLU A 815 30.14 -18.84 -15.56
C GLU A 815 29.91 -18.19 -16.93
N PRO A 816 30.94 -17.62 -17.59
CA PRO A 816 30.81 -17.24 -18.99
C PRO A 816 30.48 -18.51 -19.79
N THR A 817 29.31 -18.55 -20.40
CA THR A 817 29.03 -19.54 -21.44
C THR A 817 29.94 -19.25 -22.63
N GLU A 818 30.70 -20.24 -23.09
CA GLU A 818 31.72 -20.18 -24.17
C GLU A 818 31.24 -19.67 -25.56
N GLU A 819 30.05 -19.06 -25.67
CA GLU A 819 29.47 -18.57 -26.94
C GLU A 819 29.52 -17.05 -27.13
N SER A 820 30.41 -16.33 -26.45
CA SER A 820 30.57 -14.87 -26.63
C SER A 820 31.96 -14.43 -27.14
N GLU A 821 32.50 -15.14 -28.13
CA GLU A 821 33.54 -14.63 -29.05
C GLU A 821 32.96 -14.33 -30.43
#